data_AF-A0A3N4HPB0-F1
#
_entry.id   AF-A0A3N4HPB0-F1
#
_cell.length_a   1.000
_cell.length_b   1.000
_cell.length_c   1.000
_cell.angle_alpha   90.00
_cell.angle_beta   90.00
_cell.angle_gamma   90.00
#
_symmetry.space_group_name_H-M   'P 1'
#
loop_
_entity.id
_entity.type
_entity.pdbx_description
1 polymer ?
#
loop_
_entity_poly.entity_id
_entity_poly.type
_entity_poly.pdbx_seq_one_letter_code
_entity_poly.pdbx_strand_id
1 'polypeptide(L)'
;MWGKRQKERLDKVLCYLVDHLKDDIFIFALNTRTSPLHRAQNHLLSKIKPLLVLDERLYKKLQGKGSDCVQWLRLHMFERCDTCKARTDTDALKAGLVNYELRRPTMRDYEVTYLDKLANERVKVFVDGLRAQQHAKFLRYLEEEKQTHQKMHDQAVKWRTECYCDIIATAIRNPEFLALFEESTDRTPTILANIILEKEFCRLRDELFISEEQIFILEDVLGEGPRDHLLTLRRHLFSDPPLPPVFSGWPKPPRRMRATFKDTCVTGRCLSPGDPLLVEFKQRLLAVDRAVKTRLEGEMAVVEKRLPRKVSIWQRRCYAAHVLSMHSGFMELLRDPGPAGYISTWVFAAGRIVKEVHEGYSKETKAPELQFGGSKWQPGRIFGEELLWHLFGKRRGLQAPCTICPSIPSIQAMKDLLEHAMQTTLRVDLHFQRPLDTIEYCNISEMRNAAYKVAAKELTIPQILGVENSNPSFASIELRVEKAATALRKVLDSGKRRRLIVVIPLRRPRGRVRIKSTRESFTTNGWVHERVIWDDKAPADVFLEGFIEYLQDTDNAELERRAVLLRRMLLDLKNLRKTTAKYPTLITEEPVDKKAIIKTEENLRKTTTAKSPTLITDGPVEKKEIIKTEENRKDDTDMLDSITVDTGEVKLCDNQLGIATESKDSGDNKHNGGDEPSNKSNDGTSRKRKRPTSLVVNAGPRPRKMLRPAGRGKV
;
A
#
# COMPACT_ATOMS: atom_id res chain seq x y z
N MET A 1 58.07 -4.90 35.75
CA MET A 1 59.01 -4.66 36.86
C MET A 1 60.41 -4.36 36.31
N TRP A 2 61.20 -3.52 36.99
CA TRP A 2 62.55 -3.12 36.57
C TRP A 2 63.59 -4.08 37.17
N GLY A 3 64.52 -4.59 36.36
CA GLY A 3 65.61 -5.44 36.85
C GLY A 3 66.60 -4.64 37.71
N LYS A 4 67.27 -5.30 38.67
CA LYS A 4 68.20 -4.65 39.63
C LYS A 4 69.26 -3.78 38.94
N ARG A 5 69.93 -4.31 37.91
CA ARG A 5 70.93 -3.58 37.10
C ARG A 5 70.35 -2.35 36.38
N GLN A 6 69.09 -2.41 35.93
CA GLN A 6 68.43 -1.27 35.28
C GLN A 6 68.11 -0.15 36.28
N LYS A 7 67.74 -0.52 37.52
CA LYS A 7 67.52 0.45 38.60
C LYS A 7 68.82 1.14 38.99
N GLU A 8 69.87 0.37 39.27
CA GLU A 8 71.19 0.93 39.64
C GLU A 8 71.74 1.87 38.56
N ARG A 9 71.58 1.51 37.27
CA ARG A 9 71.99 2.37 36.17
C ARG A 9 71.14 3.63 36.06
N LEU A 10 69.83 3.52 36.22
CA LEU A 10 68.95 4.69 36.23
C LEU A 10 69.30 5.61 37.40
N ASP A 11 69.53 5.07 38.60
CA ASP A 11 69.90 5.86 39.77
C ASP A 11 71.21 6.63 39.53
N LYS A 12 72.22 6.02 38.90
CA LYS A 12 73.45 6.74 38.49
C LYS A 12 73.17 7.89 37.52
N VAL A 13 72.29 7.68 36.54
CA VAL A 13 71.90 8.71 35.58
C VAL A 13 71.11 9.83 36.25
N LEU A 14 70.23 9.50 37.19
CA LEU A 14 69.48 10.49 37.97
C LEU A 14 70.40 11.29 38.89
N CYS A 15 71.38 10.67 39.56
CA CYS A 15 72.39 11.38 40.34
C CYS A 15 73.09 12.46 39.49
N TYR A 16 73.53 12.08 38.29
CA TYR A 16 74.21 13.00 37.36
C TYR A 16 73.28 14.12 36.87
N LEU A 17 72.02 13.79 36.60
CA LEU A 17 71.03 14.76 36.16
C LEU A 17 70.66 15.78 37.20
N VAL A 18 70.68 15.44 38.50
CA VAL A 18 70.43 16.41 39.57
C VAL A 18 71.38 17.61 39.48
N ASP A 19 72.62 17.42 39.03
CA ASP A 19 73.56 18.52 38.80
C ASP A 19 73.19 19.41 37.61
N HIS A 20 72.49 18.84 36.62
CA HIS A 20 72.19 19.48 35.33
C HIS A 20 70.76 20.03 35.24
N LEU A 21 69.89 19.64 36.19
CA LEU A 21 68.49 20.04 36.29
C LEU A 21 68.28 21.21 37.26
N LYS A 22 69.38 21.86 37.66
CA LYS A 22 69.36 23.13 38.39
C LYS A 22 69.04 24.32 37.49
N ASP A 23 68.81 24.09 36.19
CA ASP A 23 68.41 25.15 35.27
C ASP A 23 67.01 25.70 35.60
N ASP A 24 66.84 27.00 35.43
CA ASP A 24 65.58 27.70 35.74
C ASP A 24 64.42 27.15 34.91
N ILE A 25 64.69 26.56 33.74
CA ILE A 25 63.69 26.10 32.77
C ILE A 25 62.95 24.86 33.31
N PHE A 26 63.68 23.87 33.83
CA PHE A 26 63.03 22.67 34.37
C PHE A 26 62.29 22.99 35.68
N ILE A 27 62.90 23.77 36.57
CA ILE A 27 62.28 24.19 37.83
C ILE A 27 61.03 25.04 37.56
N PHE A 28 61.08 25.93 36.57
CA PHE A 28 59.91 26.69 36.12
C PHE A 28 58.79 25.76 35.65
N ALA A 29 59.09 24.79 34.78
CA ALA A 29 58.11 23.82 34.29
C ALA A 29 57.47 23.00 35.43
N LEU A 30 58.22 22.69 36.49
CA LEU A 30 57.74 22.01 37.70
C LEU A 30 56.88 22.89 38.62
N ASN A 31 56.93 24.21 38.50
CA ASN A 31 56.21 25.16 39.36
C ASN A 31 55.04 25.87 38.66
N THR A 32 55.06 26.01 37.33
CA THR A 32 54.00 26.71 36.60
C THR A 32 52.69 25.91 36.62
N ARG A 33 51.64 26.45 37.27
CA ARG A 33 50.31 25.80 37.40
C ARG A 33 49.70 25.35 36.07
N THR A 34 49.94 26.09 34.98
CA THR A 34 49.40 25.82 33.64
C THR A 34 50.31 24.98 32.75
N SER A 35 51.53 24.64 33.18
CA SER A 35 52.45 23.84 32.37
C SER A 35 51.97 22.39 32.28
N PRO A 36 51.75 21.85 31.07
CA PRO A 36 51.35 20.47 30.88
C PRO A 36 52.39 19.48 31.44
N LEU A 37 51.93 18.39 32.06
CA LEU A 37 52.77 17.32 32.63
C LEU A 37 53.83 16.81 31.65
N HIS A 38 53.46 16.69 30.37
CA HIS A 38 54.36 16.24 29.31
C HIS A 38 55.53 17.19 29.05
N ARG A 39 55.46 18.49 29.39
CA ARG A 39 56.59 19.41 29.18
C ARG A 39 57.74 19.11 30.13
N ALA A 40 57.46 18.93 31.42
CA ALA A 40 58.46 18.52 32.40
C ALA A 40 59.01 17.12 32.07
N GLN A 41 58.13 16.18 31.71
CA GLN A 41 58.55 14.84 31.32
C GLN A 41 59.41 14.84 30.04
N ASN A 42 59.01 15.56 28.99
CA ASN A 42 59.77 15.66 27.74
C ASN A 42 61.11 16.37 27.94
N HIS A 43 61.16 17.40 28.78
CA HIS A 43 62.40 18.07 29.14
C HIS A 43 63.34 17.11 29.89
N LEU A 44 62.82 16.38 30.88
CA LEU A 44 63.63 15.39 31.60
C LEU A 44 64.08 14.24 30.69
N LEU A 45 63.20 13.75 29.81
CA LEU A 45 63.54 12.71 28.82
C LEU A 45 64.57 13.19 27.79
N SER A 46 64.55 14.47 27.40
CA SER A 46 65.56 14.99 26.47
C SER A 46 66.95 15.05 27.13
N LYS A 47 67.02 15.32 28.43
CA LYS A 47 68.26 15.29 29.22
C LYS A 47 68.72 13.86 29.56
N ILE A 48 67.79 12.92 29.79
CA ILE A 48 68.09 11.49 30.03
C ILE A 48 68.62 10.81 28.76
N LYS A 49 68.07 11.14 27.58
CA LYS A 49 68.38 10.46 26.30
C LYS A 49 69.89 10.34 26.01
N PRO A 50 70.70 11.42 26.06
CA PRO A 50 72.14 11.33 25.80
C PRO A 50 72.90 10.49 26.84
N LEU A 51 72.36 10.31 28.05
CA LEU A 51 72.99 9.53 29.12
C LEU A 51 72.66 8.04 29.06
N LEU A 52 71.63 7.67 28.30
CA LEU A 52 71.16 6.29 28.11
C LEU A 52 71.38 5.76 26.68
N VAL A 53 72.28 6.35 25.90
CA VAL A 53 72.55 5.97 24.49
C VAL A 53 72.83 4.47 24.32
N LEU A 54 73.47 3.84 25.31
CA LEU A 54 73.79 2.40 25.29
C LEU A 54 72.67 1.49 25.83
N ASP A 55 71.51 2.02 26.24
CA ASP A 55 70.38 1.25 26.79
C ASP A 55 69.03 1.79 26.29
N GLU A 56 68.82 1.67 24.99
CA GLU A 56 67.60 2.12 24.31
C GLU A 56 66.32 1.46 24.88
N ARG A 57 66.45 0.24 25.43
CA ARG A 57 65.34 -0.45 26.10
C ARG A 57 64.92 0.26 27.39
N LEU A 58 65.88 0.75 28.17
CA LEU A 58 65.60 1.55 29.37
C LEU A 58 64.95 2.88 29.02
N TYR A 59 65.45 3.55 27.98
CA TYR A 59 64.87 4.80 27.49
C TYR A 59 63.43 4.62 26.98
N LYS A 60 63.17 3.59 26.17
CA LYS A 60 61.80 3.25 25.70
C LYS A 60 60.85 2.94 26.85
N LYS A 61 61.33 2.34 27.95
CA LYS A 61 60.54 2.13 29.17
C LYS A 61 60.23 3.42 29.93
N LEU A 62 61.12 4.42 29.88
CA LEU A 62 60.91 5.75 30.46
C LEU A 62 60.01 6.65 29.59
N GLN A 63 59.92 6.36 28.29
CA GLN A 63 59.04 7.04 27.34
C GLN A 63 57.63 6.40 27.27
N GLY A 64 57.46 5.19 27.81
CA GLY A 64 56.24 4.40 27.67
C GLY A 64 55.02 4.99 28.39
N LYS A 65 53.82 4.63 27.92
CA LYS A 65 52.56 5.01 28.60
C LYS A 65 52.59 4.51 30.05
N GLY A 66 52.46 5.44 31.00
CA GLY A 66 52.44 5.16 32.45
C GLY A 66 53.78 5.30 33.17
N SER A 67 54.90 5.51 32.46
CA SER A 67 56.19 5.81 33.12
C SER A 67 56.32 7.30 33.39
N ASP A 68 56.41 7.65 34.67
CA ASP A 68 56.54 9.03 35.11
C ASP A 68 57.99 9.31 35.52
N CYS A 69 58.82 9.70 34.56
CA CYS A 69 60.25 9.92 34.79
C CYS A 69 60.52 11.01 35.85
N VAL A 70 59.64 11.99 35.99
CA VAL A 70 59.74 13.04 37.01
C VAL A 70 59.46 12.45 38.40
N GLN A 71 58.51 11.53 38.52
CA GLN A 71 58.31 10.78 39.77
C GLN A 71 59.52 9.91 40.13
N TRP A 72 60.19 9.31 39.15
CA TRP A 72 61.42 8.56 39.40
C TRP A 72 62.54 9.46 39.94
N LEU A 73 62.68 10.67 39.38
CA LEU A 73 63.62 11.67 39.89
C LEU A 73 63.27 12.09 41.33
N ARG A 74 61.98 12.31 41.63
CA ARG A 74 61.51 12.58 43.00
C ARG A 74 61.86 11.43 43.95
N LEU A 75 61.44 10.21 43.65
CA LEU A 75 61.74 9.04 44.50
C LEU A 75 63.25 8.86 44.71
N HIS A 76 64.04 9.12 43.67
CA HIS A 76 65.48 9.07 43.77
C HIS A 76 66.04 10.10 44.77
N MET A 77 65.63 11.37 44.65
CA MET A 77 66.10 12.47 45.50
C MET A 77 65.61 12.40 46.94
N PHE A 78 64.42 11.85 47.19
CA PHE A 78 63.81 11.85 48.53
C PHE A 78 63.99 10.52 49.28
N GLU A 79 64.06 9.39 48.57
CA GLU A 79 63.92 8.06 49.19
C GLU A 79 65.07 7.10 48.90
N ARG A 80 65.83 7.24 47.80
CA ARG A 80 66.77 6.20 47.36
C ARG A 80 68.25 6.57 47.41
N CYS A 81 68.60 7.82 47.15
CA CYS A 81 69.99 8.25 47.11
C CYS A 81 70.29 9.18 48.29
N ASP A 82 71.03 8.67 49.28
CA ASP A 82 71.42 9.44 50.47
C ASP A 82 72.24 10.68 50.10
N THR A 83 73.08 10.58 49.06
CA THR A 83 73.86 11.72 48.55
C THR A 83 72.97 12.82 48.00
N CYS A 84 72.02 12.52 47.10
CA CYS A 84 71.10 13.53 46.57
C CYS A 84 70.14 14.07 47.63
N LYS A 85 69.80 13.25 48.63
CA LYS A 85 68.94 13.63 49.75
C LYS A 85 69.61 14.67 50.65
N ALA A 86 70.87 14.48 51.00
CA ALA A 86 71.63 15.35 51.90
C ALA A 86 72.03 16.71 51.29
N ARG A 87 71.92 16.88 49.97
CA ARG A 87 72.32 18.09 49.25
C ARG A 87 71.36 19.27 49.47
N THR A 88 71.89 20.40 49.92
CA THR A 88 71.15 21.66 50.14
C THR A 88 71.09 22.55 48.89
N ASP A 89 72.06 22.43 47.99
CA ASP A 89 72.12 23.15 46.71
C ASP A 89 71.03 22.73 45.69
N THR A 90 70.08 21.89 46.10
CA THR A 90 69.01 21.33 45.27
C THR A 90 67.61 21.65 45.82
N ASP A 91 67.49 22.53 46.81
CA ASP A 91 66.23 22.80 47.50
C ASP A 91 65.13 23.37 46.58
N ALA A 92 65.49 24.22 45.61
CA ALA A 92 64.55 24.74 44.61
C ALA A 92 63.98 23.62 43.71
N LEU A 93 64.82 22.65 43.33
CA LEU A 93 64.41 21.47 42.55
C LEU A 93 63.53 20.53 43.40
N LYS A 94 63.89 20.31 44.67
CA LYS A 94 63.09 19.53 45.63
C LYS A 94 61.69 20.14 45.80
N ALA A 95 61.60 21.47 45.97
CA ALA A 95 60.33 22.18 46.05
C ALA A 95 59.51 22.04 44.77
N GLY A 96 60.14 22.17 43.59
CA GLY A 96 59.50 21.93 42.29
C GLY A 96 58.93 20.51 42.16
N LEU A 97 59.67 19.49 42.60
CA LEU A 97 59.22 18.09 42.55
C LEU A 97 58.05 17.81 43.50
N VAL A 98 57.99 18.48 44.65
CA VAL A 98 56.83 18.41 45.56
C VAL A 98 55.59 19.06 44.90
N ASN A 99 55.76 20.23 44.30
CA ASN A 99 54.69 20.92 43.56
C ASN A 99 54.21 20.12 42.35
N TYR A 100 55.09 19.37 41.69
CA TYR A 100 54.73 18.45 40.64
C TYR A 100 53.84 17.32 41.16
N GLU A 101 54.25 16.66 42.26
CA GLU A 101 53.49 15.53 42.84
C GLU A 101 52.09 15.96 43.33
N LEU A 102 51.95 17.16 43.91
CA LEU A 102 50.65 17.68 44.33
C LEU A 102 49.69 17.91 43.16
N ARG A 103 50.20 18.26 41.97
CA ARG A 103 49.40 18.55 40.77
C ARG A 103 49.22 17.35 39.84
N ARG A 104 50.01 16.30 40.06
CA ARG A 104 50.03 15.11 39.22
C ARG A 104 48.68 14.38 39.12
N PRO A 105 47.87 14.23 40.20
CA PRO A 105 46.57 13.57 40.10
C PRO A 105 45.60 14.33 39.18
N THR A 106 45.48 15.66 39.36
CA THR A 106 44.54 16.49 38.61
C THR A 106 44.92 16.62 37.13
N MET A 107 46.21 16.57 36.80
CA MET A 107 46.67 16.62 35.40
C MET A 107 46.51 15.29 34.65
N ARG A 108 46.61 14.14 35.33
CA ARG A 108 46.39 12.82 34.70
C ARG A 108 44.95 12.67 34.20
N ASP A 109 43.98 13.11 34.97
CA ASP A 109 42.57 13.01 34.60
C ASP A 109 42.26 13.89 33.37
N TYR A 110 42.88 15.06 33.26
CA TYR A 110 42.71 15.97 32.12
C TYR A 110 43.37 15.42 30.84
N GLU A 111 44.56 14.83 30.94
CA GLU A 111 45.30 14.29 29.78
C GLU A 111 44.63 13.04 29.21
N VAL A 112 44.13 12.14 30.06
CA VAL A 112 43.34 10.98 29.64
C VAL A 112 42.07 11.45 28.91
N THR A 113 41.34 12.41 29.50
CA THR A 113 40.11 12.94 28.90
C THR A 113 40.36 13.65 27.55
N TYR A 114 41.47 14.37 27.41
CA TYR A 114 41.82 15.08 26.16
C TYR A 114 42.25 14.11 25.05
N LEU A 115 43.09 13.13 25.36
CA LEU A 115 43.53 12.13 24.39
C LEU A 115 42.37 11.23 23.93
N ASP A 116 41.45 10.88 24.83
CA ASP A 116 40.23 10.14 24.49
C ASP A 116 39.32 10.97 23.58
N LYS A 117 39.17 12.28 23.83
CA LYS A 117 38.42 13.18 22.92
C LYS A 117 39.03 13.21 21.52
N LEU A 118 40.34 13.38 21.40
CA LEU A 118 41.04 13.37 20.11
C LEU A 118 40.93 12.01 19.38
N ALA A 119 41.01 10.90 20.12
CA ALA A 119 40.82 9.57 19.56
C ALA A 119 39.38 9.40 19.04
N ASN A 120 38.38 9.82 19.81
CA ASN A 120 36.97 9.78 19.42
C ASN A 120 36.68 10.67 18.21
N GLU A 121 37.28 11.85 18.10
CA GLU A 121 37.15 12.72 16.92
C GLU A 121 37.74 12.08 15.66
N ARG A 122 38.91 11.44 15.76
CA ARG A 122 39.51 10.70 14.63
C ARG A 122 38.65 9.54 14.17
N VAL A 123 38.10 8.76 15.12
CA VAL A 123 37.16 7.68 14.82
C VAL A 123 35.91 8.23 14.16
N LYS A 124 35.37 9.35 14.65
CA LYS A 124 34.20 10.01 14.05
C LYS A 124 34.45 10.44 12.60
N VAL A 125 35.55 11.13 12.33
CA VAL A 125 35.92 11.56 10.95
C VAL A 125 36.09 10.35 10.02
N PHE A 126 36.70 9.27 10.51
CA PHE A 126 36.86 8.04 9.73
C PHE A 126 35.50 7.36 9.42
N VAL A 127 34.62 7.25 10.42
CA VAL A 127 33.27 6.68 10.26
C VAL A 127 32.43 7.54 9.31
N ASP A 128 32.49 8.86 9.43
CA ASP A 128 31.77 9.78 8.54
C ASP A 128 32.32 9.70 7.10
N GLY A 129 33.63 9.52 6.92
CA GLY A 129 34.24 9.25 5.62
C GLY A 129 33.75 7.95 4.98
N LEU A 130 33.67 6.86 5.75
CA LEU A 130 33.12 5.58 5.28
C LEU A 130 31.64 5.71 4.89
N ARG A 131 30.83 6.42 5.70
CA ARG A 131 29.42 6.68 5.38
C ARG A 131 29.28 7.49 4.10
N ALA A 132 30.10 8.53 3.91
CA ALA A 132 30.11 9.34 2.68
C ALA A 132 30.47 8.49 1.44
N GLN A 133 31.47 7.59 1.56
CA GLN A 133 31.85 6.69 0.47
C GLN A 133 30.73 5.69 0.14
N GLN A 134 30.08 5.11 1.14
CA GLN A 134 28.92 4.22 0.95
C GLN A 134 27.74 4.97 0.31
N HIS A 135 27.47 6.19 0.75
CA HIS A 135 26.43 7.04 0.16
C HIS A 135 26.72 7.39 -1.30
N ALA A 136 27.97 7.75 -1.63
CA ALA A 136 28.38 8.02 -3.01
C ALA A 136 28.29 6.77 -3.92
N LYS A 137 28.61 5.57 -3.39
CA LYS A 137 28.41 4.30 -4.10
C LYS A 137 26.92 4.03 -4.35
N PHE A 138 26.07 4.30 -3.37
CA PHE A 138 24.63 4.15 -3.48
C PHE A 138 24.02 5.12 -4.51
N LEU A 139 24.45 6.39 -4.54
CA LEU A 139 24.00 7.36 -5.52
C LEU A 139 24.38 6.97 -6.97
N ARG A 140 25.60 6.46 -7.19
CA ARG A 140 26.00 5.95 -8.51
C ARG A 140 25.13 4.78 -8.96
N TYR A 141 24.86 3.83 -8.07
CA TYR A 141 23.95 2.73 -8.34
C TYR A 141 22.54 3.21 -8.73
N LEU A 142 22.00 4.24 -8.06
CA LEU A 142 20.69 4.80 -8.40
C LEU A 142 20.67 5.48 -9.77
N GLU A 143 21.74 6.17 -10.15
CA GLU A 143 21.85 6.80 -11.47
C GLU A 143 21.99 5.75 -12.59
N GLU A 144 22.76 4.68 -12.36
CA GLU A 144 22.86 3.53 -13.27
C GLU A 144 21.50 2.82 -13.45
N GLU A 145 20.76 2.62 -12.35
CA GLU A 145 19.41 2.04 -12.38
C GLU A 145 18.43 2.94 -13.17
N LYS A 146 18.50 4.26 -12.95
CA LYS A 146 17.69 5.24 -13.68
C LYS A 146 18.00 5.25 -15.18
N GLN A 147 19.29 5.21 -15.57
CA GLN A 147 19.69 5.14 -16.98
C GLN A 147 19.23 3.84 -17.64
N THR A 148 19.30 2.72 -16.92
CA THR A 148 18.82 1.42 -17.40
C THR A 148 17.30 1.45 -17.60
N HIS A 149 16.55 2.01 -16.64
CA HIS A 149 15.11 2.19 -16.76
C HIS A 149 14.73 3.11 -17.92
N GLN A 150 15.45 4.21 -18.13
CA GLN A 150 15.22 5.10 -19.26
C GLN A 150 15.44 4.39 -20.60
N LYS A 151 16.51 3.61 -20.73
CA LYS A 151 16.76 2.80 -21.94
C LYS A 151 15.65 1.79 -22.21
N MET A 152 15.16 1.10 -21.18
CA MET A 152 14.02 0.19 -21.31
C MET A 152 12.74 0.92 -21.70
N HIS A 153 12.49 2.10 -21.14
CA HIS A 153 11.34 2.93 -21.50
C HIS A 153 11.42 3.41 -22.96
N ASP A 154 12.58 3.89 -23.41
CA ASP A 154 12.77 4.33 -24.80
C ASP A 154 12.60 3.17 -25.79
N GLN A 155 13.08 1.97 -25.41
CA GLN A 155 12.87 0.74 -26.17
C GLN A 155 11.38 0.34 -26.22
N ALA A 156 10.66 0.45 -25.10
CA ALA A 156 9.22 0.19 -25.03
C ALA A 156 8.41 1.16 -25.88
N VAL A 157 8.78 2.44 -25.93
CA VAL A 157 8.16 3.43 -26.84
C VAL A 157 8.37 3.04 -28.30
N LYS A 158 9.57 2.56 -28.65
CA LYS A 158 9.86 2.06 -30.00
C LYS A 158 9.03 0.81 -30.35
N TRP A 159 8.96 -0.17 -29.45
CA TRP A 159 8.11 -1.34 -29.66
C TRP A 159 6.64 -0.95 -29.81
N ARG A 160 6.14 -0.02 -29.00
CA ARG A 160 4.77 0.48 -29.12
C ARG A 160 4.47 0.99 -30.52
N THR A 161 5.37 1.72 -31.17
CA THR A 161 5.10 2.25 -32.51
C THR A 161 5.25 1.20 -33.61
N GLU A 162 6.20 0.28 -33.47
CA GLU A 162 6.45 -0.80 -34.44
C GLU A 162 5.35 -1.87 -34.38
N CYS A 163 4.94 -2.30 -33.19
CA CYS A 163 3.96 -3.37 -32.99
C CYS A 163 2.63 -3.09 -33.70
N TYR A 164 2.10 -1.86 -33.65
CA TYR A 164 0.81 -1.58 -34.28
C TYR A 164 0.86 -1.63 -35.81
N CYS A 165 2.01 -1.40 -36.44
CA CYS A 165 2.14 -1.60 -37.89
C CYS A 165 1.94 -3.08 -38.24
N ASP A 166 2.54 -3.97 -37.45
CA ASP A 166 2.51 -5.41 -37.67
C ASP A 166 1.15 -6.01 -37.26
N ILE A 167 0.55 -5.51 -36.17
CA ILE A 167 -0.83 -5.84 -35.76
C ILE A 167 -1.80 -5.48 -36.88
N ILE A 168 -1.72 -4.27 -37.44
CA ILE A 168 -2.59 -3.84 -38.55
C ILE A 168 -2.42 -4.79 -39.73
N ALA A 169 -1.17 -5.02 -40.16
CA ALA A 169 -0.88 -5.86 -41.31
C ALA A 169 -1.39 -7.29 -41.15
N THR A 170 -1.38 -7.83 -39.93
CA THR A 170 -1.91 -9.16 -39.62
C THR A 170 -3.43 -9.16 -39.51
N ALA A 171 -3.99 -8.20 -38.76
CA ALA A 171 -5.42 -8.12 -38.50
C ALA A 171 -6.25 -7.93 -39.79
N ILE A 172 -5.78 -7.12 -40.75
CA ILE A 172 -6.49 -6.93 -42.03
C ILE A 172 -6.50 -8.18 -42.91
N ARG A 173 -5.62 -9.15 -42.67
CA ARG A 173 -5.62 -10.44 -43.37
C ARG A 173 -6.56 -11.44 -42.73
N ASN A 174 -7.05 -11.16 -41.52
CA ASN A 174 -8.04 -11.98 -40.86
C ASN A 174 -9.44 -11.62 -41.41
N PRO A 175 -10.12 -12.53 -42.14
CA PRO A 175 -11.43 -12.24 -42.70
C PRO A 175 -12.49 -12.00 -41.62
N GLU A 176 -12.39 -12.66 -40.45
CA GLU A 176 -13.29 -12.43 -39.32
C GLU A 176 -13.18 -11.00 -38.82
N PHE A 177 -11.96 -10.46 -38.74
CA PHE A 177 -11.72 -9.08 -38.32
C PHE A 177 -12.30 -8.08 -39.31
N LEU A 178 -12.13 -8.29 -40.62
CA LEU A 178 -12.73 -7.41 -41.64
C LEU A 178 -14.26 -7.50 -41.64
N ALA A 179 -14.82 -8.69 -41.44
CA ALA A 179 -16.25 -8.94 -41.41
C ALA A 179 -16.96 -8.18 -40.27
N LEU A 180 -16.27 -7.90 -39.16
CA LEU A 180 -16.82 -7.07 -38.07
C LEU A 180 -17.29 -5.70 -38.56
N PHE A 181 -16.67 -5.17 -39.61
CA PHE A 181 -16.92 -3.82 -40.12
C PHE A 181 -17.85 -3.79 -41.34
N GLU A 182 -18.55 -4.89 -41.63
CA GLU A 182 -19.60 -4.94 -42.67
C GLU A 182 -20.89 -4.33 -42.13
N GLU A 183 -21.15 -3.06 -42.50
CA GLU A 183 -22.43 -2.34 -42.35
C GLU A 183 -23.18 -2.48 -41.01
N SER A 184 -22.46 -2.67 -39.90
CA SER A 184 -23.09 -2.77 -38.59
C SER A 184 -23.24 -1.40 -37.94
N THR A 185 -24.46 -1.10 -37.50
CA THR A 185 -24.75 0.04 -36.61
C THR A 185 -24.62 -0.35 -35.13
N ASP A 186 -24.32 -1.61 -34.83
CA ASP A 186 -24.19 -2.10 -33.46
C ASP A 186 -22.83 -1.74 -32.84
N ARG A 187 -22.73 -1.90 -31.52
CA ARG A 187 -21.57 -1.63 -30.67
C ARG A 187 -20.62 -2.83 -30.59
N THR A 188 -21.16 -4.01 -30.82
CA THR A 188 -20.45 -5.30 -30.80
C THR A 188 -19.18 -5.33 -31.67
N PRO A 189 -19.14 -4.79 -32.91
CA PRO A 189 -17.94 -4.78 -33.77
C PRO A 189 -16.70 -4.15 -33.14
N THR A 190 -16.86 -2.98 -32.49
CA THR A 190 -15.75 -2.23 -31.87
C THR A 190 -15.09 -3.05 -30.77
N ILE A 191 -15.91 -3.72 -29.96
CA ILE A 191 -15.46 -4.55 -28.84
C ILE A 191 -14.73 -5.78 -29.39
N LEU A 192 -15.36 -6.53 -30.30
CA LEU A 192 -14.76 -7.72 -30.92
C LEU A 192 -13.46 -7.39 -31.67
N ALA A 193 -13.38 -6.23 -32.30
CA ALA A 193 -12.16 -5.78 -32.95
C ALA A 193 -11.03 -5.52 -31.95
N ASN A 194 -11.30 -4.85 -30.83
CA ASN A 194 -10.31 -4.63 -29.77
C ASN A 194 -9.74 -5.95 -29.24
N ILE A 195 -10.59 -6.97 -29.12
CA ILE A 195 -10.21 -8.30 -28.66
C ILE A 195 -9.27 -9.00 -29.65
N ILE A 196 -9.62 -9.01 -30.95
CA ILE A 196 -8.77 -9.61 -31.99
C ILE A 196 -7.41 -8.91 -32.01
N LEU A 197 -7.40 -7.58 -31.89
CA LEU A 197 -6.17 -6.80 -31.84
C LEU A 197 -5.35 -7.07 -30.57
N GLU A 198 -5.99 -7.34 -29.42
CA GLU A 198 -5.31 -7.74 -28.17
C GLU A 198 -4.67 -9.13 -28.34
N LYS A 199 -5.33 -10.10 -28.99
CA LYS A 199 -4.75 -11.41 -29.30
C LYS A 199 -3.49 -11.26 -30.16
N GLU A 200 -3.55 -10.47 -31.23
CA GLU A 200 -2.38 -10.20 -32.09
C GLU A 200 -1.28 -9.45 -31.34
N PHE A 201 -1.64 -8.51 -30.47
CA PHE A 201 -0.68 -7.83 -29.62
C PHE A 201 0.05 -8.82 -28.70
N CYS A 202 -0.68 -9.74 -28.05
CA CYS A 202 -0.09 -10.74 -27.17
C CYS A 202 0.85 -11.68 -27.94
N ARG A 203 0.45 -12.13 -29.13
CA ARG A 203 1.30 -12.94 -30.00
C ARG A 203 2.61 -12.23 -30.33
N LEU A 204 2.55 -10.97 -30.78
CA LEU A 204 3.74 -10.19 -31.08
C LEU A 204 4.60 -9.94 -29.84
N ARG A 205 3.98 -9.68 -28.69
CA ARG A 205 4.70 -9.54 -27.41
C ARG A 205 5.51 -10.80 -27.11
N ASP A 206 4.93 -11.96 -27.31
CA ASP A 206 5.58 -13.24 -27.05
C ASP A 206 6.71 -13.52 -28.07
N GLU A 207 6.57 -13.05 -29.32
CA GLU A 207 7.63 -13.11 -30.36
C GLU A 207 8.81 -12.15 -30.12
N LEU A 208 8.61 -11.06 -29.35
CA LEU A 208 9.66 -10.06 -29.10
C LEU A 208 10.74 -10.51 -28.09
N PHE A 209 10.60 -11.69 -27.47
CA PHE A 209 11.53 -12.23 -26.45
C PHE A 209 11.91 -11.21 -25.35
N ILE A 210 10.94 -10.42 -24.90
CA ILE A 210 11.15 -9.37 -23.89
C ILE A 210 11.05 -9.91 -22.47
N SER A 211 11.84 -9.33 -21.55
CA SER A 211 11.79 -9.71 -20.13
C SER A 211 10.49 -9.25 -19.46
N GLU A 212 10.10 -9.86 -18.34
CA GLU A 212 8.92 -9.44 -17.56
C GLU A 212 8.97 -7.95 -17.18
N GLU A 213 10.16 -7.43 -16.86
CA GLU A 213 10.35 -6.02 -16.53
C GLU A 213 10.10 -5.11 -17.74
N GLN A 214 10.50 -5.55 -18.93
CA GLN A 214 10.24 -4.85 -20.18
C GLN A 214 8.76 -4.93 -20.57
N ILE A 215 8.08 -6.05 -20.30
CA ILE A 215 6.62 -6.18 -20.47
C ILE A 215 5.89 -5.17 -19.59
N PHE A 216 6.26 -5.07 -18.31
CA PHE A 216 5.65 -4.11 -17.40
C PHE A 216 5.84 -2.66 -17.88
N ILE A 217 7.04 -2.30 -18.32
CA ILE A 217 7.31 -0.96 -18.86
C ILE A 217 6.55 -0.72 -20.18
N LEU A 218 6.45 -1.73 -21.04
CA LEU A 218 5.66 -1.65 -22.27
C LEU A 218 4.17 -1.44 -21.97
N GLU A 219 3.63 -2.15 -20.98
CA GLU A 219 2.27 -1.97 -20.48
C GLU A 219 2.04 -0.57 -19.91
N ASP A 220 2.96 -0.05 -19.11
CA ASP A 220 2.92 1.32 -18.57
C ASP A 220 2.94 2.37 -19.69
N VAL A 221 3.81 2.20 -20.69
CA VAL A 221 3.91 3.10 -21.86
C VAL A 221 2.64 3.05 -22.73
N LEU A 222 1.97 1.90 -22.78
CA LEU A 222 0.67 1.75 -23.48
C LEU A 222 -0.48 2.35 -22.67
N GLY A 223 -0.34 2.44 -21.35
CA GLY A 223 -1.28 3.02 -20.38
C GLY A 223 -2.10 1.96 -19.63
N GLU A 224 -2.46 2.26 -18.37
CA GLU A 224 -3.21 1.37 -17.45
C GLU A 224 -4.68 1.11 -17.83
N GLY A 225 -5.17 1.67 -18.94
CA GLY A 225 -6.54 1.52 -19.40
C GLY A 225 -6.78 0.21 -20.18
N PRO A 226 -8.05 -0.20 -20.37
CA PRO A 226 -8.38 -1.18 -21.41
C PRO A 226 -7.72 -0.73 -22.72
N ARG A 227 -7.01 -1.63 -23.40
CA ARG A 227 -6.31 -1.27 -24.63
C ARG A 227 -7.37 -1.02 -25.70
N ASP A 228 -7.65 0.25 -25.93
CA ASP A 228 -8.48 0.71 -27.04
C ASP A 228 -7.63 0.60 -28.32
N HIS A 229 -7.32 -0.66 -28.67
CA HIS A 229 -6.45 -1.03 -29.78
C HIS A 229 -7.00 -0.49 -31.09
N LEU A 230 -8.31 -0.54 -31.29
CA LEU A 230 -9.00 -0.02 -32.46
C LEU A 230 -8.89 1.50 -32.52
N LEU A 231 -9.06 2.23 -31.41
CA LEU A 231 -8.81 3.68 -31.39
C LEU A 231 -7.34 4.00 -31.70
N THR A 232 -6.41 3.23 -31.15
CA THR A 232 -4.96 3.41 -31.38
C THR A 232 -4.61 3.15 -32.84
N LEU A 233 -5.15 2.07 -33.41
CA LEU A 233 -5.05 1.70 -34.81
C LEU A 233 -5.65 2.78 -35.72
N ARG A 234 -6.83 3.32 -35.38
CA ARG A 234 -7.47 4.37 -36.17
C ARG A 234 -6.63 5.65 -36.20
N ARG A 235 -6.11 6.06 -35.04
CA ARG A 235 -5.15 7.18 -34.95
C ARG A 235 -3.93 6.92 -35.84
N HIS A 236 -3.48 5.67 -35.88
CA HIS A 236 -2.35 5.25 -36.69
C HIS A 236 -2.64 5.29 -38.20
N LEU A 237 -3.84 4.88 -38.64
CA LEU A 237 -4.23 4.79 -40.05
C LEU A 237 -4.63 6.11 -40.70
N PHE A 238 -5.33 6.98 -39.96
CA PHE A 238 -5.91 8.19 -40.51
C PHE A 238 -5.06 9.44 -40.28
N SER A 239 -3.96 9.33 -39.51
CA SER A 239 -3.13 10.49 -39.11
C SER A 239 -3.95 11.63 -38.50
N ASP A 240 -5.15 11.32 -38.00
CA ASP A 240 -6.05 12.33 -37.46
C ASP A 240 -5.33 13.06 -36.32
N PRO A 241 -5.33 14.41 -36.29
CA PRO A 241 -5.04 15.09 -35.04
C PRO A 241 -5.97 14.48 -33.99
N PRO A 242 -5.53 14.28 -32.73
CA PRO A 242 -6.39 13.71 -31.71
C PRO A 242 -7.71 14.45 -31.80
N LEU A 243 -8.78 13.74 -32.19
CA LEU A 243 -10.11 14.32 -32.25
C LEU A 243 -10.24 15.12 -30.95
N PRO A 244 -10.53 16.43 -30.99
CA PRO A 244 -10.72 17.19 -29.77
C PRO A 244 -11.66 16.33 -28.95
N PRO A 245 -11.30 15.93 -27.70
CA PRO A 245 -12.06 14.94 -26.98
C PRO A 245 -13.51 15.42 -27.04
N VAL A 246 -14.33 14.70 -27.80
CA VAL A 246 -15.74 15.06 -28.00
C VAL A 246 -16.46 15.01 -26.63
N PHE A 247 -15.75 14.44 -25.64
CA PHE A 247 -15.96 14.49 -24.21
C PHE A 247 -15.33 15.73 -23.57
N SER A 248 -16.15 16.72 -23.23
CA SER A 248 -15.77 17.92 -22.46
C SER A 248 -15.28 17.66 -21.02
N GLY A 249 -15.19 16.39 -20.59
CA GLY A 249 -14.79 15.98 -19.24
C GLY A 249 -13.45 15.26 -19.11
N TRP A 250 -12.77 14.92 -20.20
CA TRP A 250 -11.45 14.29 -20.11
C TRP A 250 -10.38 15.33 -19.78
N PRO A 251 -9.44 15.06 -18.84
CA PRO A 251 -8.33 15.95 -18.59
C PRO A 251 -7.58 16.17 -19.90
N LYS A 252 -7.38 17.44 -20.28
CA LYS A 252 -6.65 17.81 -21.50
C LYS A 252 -5.32 17.03 -21.49
N PRO A 253 -4.97 16.31 -22.57
CA PRO A 253 -3.73 15.56 -22.60
C PRO A 253 -2.57 16.52 -22.28
N PRO A 254 -1.58 16.09 -21.47
CA PRO A 254 -0.47 16.94 -21.08
C PRO A 254 0.17 17.55 -22.32
N ARG A 255 0.56 18.84 -22.26
CA ARG A 255 1.04 19.62 -23.42
C ARG A 255 2.13 18.91 -24.25
N ARG A 256 2.88 17.96 -23.68
CA ARG A 256 3.90 17.15 -24.35
C ARG A 256 3.37 16.06 -25.31
N MET A 257 2.08 15.69 -25.23
CA MET A 257 1.44 14.74 -26.17
C MET A 257 0.88 15.42 -27.43
N ARG A 258 1.13 16.71 -27.65
CA ARG A 258 0.74 17.43 -28.89
C ARG A 258 1.79 17.33 -30.00
N ALA A 259 2.70 16.36 -29.93
CA ALA A 259 3.48 15.99 -31.10
C ALA A 259 2.49 15.36 -32.11
N THR A 260 2.43 15.92 -33.31
CA THR A 260 1.59 15.41 -34.39
C THR A 260 1.93 13.95 -34.65
N PHE A 261 0.93 13.06 -34.71
CA PHE A 261 1.10 11.61 -34.91
C PHE A 261 1.90 11.25 -36.18
N LYS A 262 2.06 12.20 -37.10
CA LYS A 262 2.98 12.13 -38.25
C LYS A 262 4.43 11.78 -37.86
N ASP A 263 4.82 12.02 -36.61
CA ASP A 263 6.14 11.67 -36.07
C ASP A 263 6.19 10.30 -35.36
N THR A 264 5.08 9.55 -35.30
CA THR A 264 4.98 8.33 -34.45
C THR A 264 4.97 7.01 -35.22
N CYS A 265 4.50 6.96 -36.48
CA CYS A 265 4.67 5.77 -37.32
C CYS A 265 6.03 5.83 -38.01
N VAL A 266 7.08 5.38 -37.33
CA VAL A 266 8.47 5.46 -37.83
C VAL A 266 8.66 4.62 -39.10
N THR A 267 7.90 3.53 -39.25
CA THR A 267 8.09 2.59 -40.36
C THR A 267 7.28 2.93 -41.62
N GLY A 268 6.15 3.65 -41.47
CA GLY A 268 5.24 3.98 -42.57
C GLY A 268 4.63 2.78 -43.31
N ARG A 269 4.86 1.54 -42.86
CA ARG A 269 4.45 0.32 -43.58
C ARG A 269 2.92 0.21 -43.67
N CYS A 270 2.23 0.53 -42.57
CA CYS A 270 0.77 0.55 -42.48
C CYS A 270 0.12 1.75 -43.22
N LEU A 271 0.91 2.59 -43.90
CA LEU A 271 0.44 3.71 -44.71
C LEU A 271 0.72 3.48 -46.20
N SER A 272 1.27 2.32 -46.58
CA SER A 272 1.55 2.02 -47.99
C SER A 272 0.26 2.06 -48.81
N PRO A 273 0.10 3.01 -49.75
CA PRO A 273 -1.16 3.20 -50.49
C PRO A 273 -1.45 2.06 -51.50
N GLY A 274 -0.54 1.11 -51.66
CA GLY A 274 -0.65 0.02 -52.63
C GLY A 274 -1.24 -1.29 -52.11
N ASP A 275 -1.52 -1.43 -50.80
CA ASP A 275 -2.13 -2.64 -50.26
C ASP A 275 -3.67 -2.56 -50.36
N PRO A 276 -4.32 -3.40 -51.20
CA PRO A 276 -5.77 -3.33 -51.40
C PRO A 276 -6.56 -3.66 -50.13
N LEU A 277 -6.08 -4.58 -49.28
CA LEU A 277 -6.75 -4.94 -48.02
C LEU A 277 -6.72 -3.76 -47.03
N LEU A 278 -5.62 -3.01 -47.03
CA LEU A 278 -5.49 -1.81 -46.20
C LEU A 278 -6.43 -0.69 -46.66
N VAL A 279 -6.58 -0.52 -47.98
CA VAL A 279 -7.52 0.45 -48.56
C VAL A 279 -8.96 0.06 -48.22
N GLU A 280 -9.32 -1.20 -48.40
CA GLU A 280 -10.63 -1.73 -48.04
C GLU A 280 -10.92 -1.54 -46.54
N PHE A 281 -9.98 -1.92 -45.68
CA PHE A 281 -10.13 -1.75 -44.24
C PHE A 281 -10.34 -0.28 -43.83
N LYS A 282 -9.58 0.65 -44.43
CA LYS A 282 -9.80 2.09 -44.22
C LYS A 282 -11.20 2.53 -44.63
N GLN A 283 -11.71 2.04 -45.76
CA GLN A 283 -13.06 2.34 -46.21
C GLN A 283 -14.13 1.79 -45.26
N ARG A 284 -13.98 0.54 -44.80
CA ARG A 284 -14.88 -0.10 -43.83
C ARG A 284 -14.89 0.67 -42.49
N LEU A 285 -13.73 1.08 -41.98
CA LEU A 285 -13.64 1.90 -40.77
C LEU A 285 -14.35 3.27 -40.93
N LEU A 286 -14.19 3.93 -42.08
CA LEU A 286 -14.90 5.18 -42.37
C LEU A 286 -16.42 4.99 -42.51
N ALA A 287 -16.86 3.84 -43.01
CA ALA A 287 -18.28 3.50 -43.05
C ALA A 287 -18.85 3.31 -41.64
N VAL A 288 -18.13 2.57 -40.79
CA VAL A 288 -18.48 2.38 -39.36
C VAL A 288 -18.52 3.71 -38.63
N ASP A 289 -17.59 4.62 -38.91
CA ASP A 289 -17.58 5.95 -38.31
C ASP A 289 -18.80 6.78 -38.64
N ARG A 290 -19.22 6.72 -39.91
CA ARG A 290 -20.46 7.36 -40.34
C ARG A 290 -21.65 6.72 -39.64
N ALA A 291 -21.72 5.39 -39.59
CA ALA A 291 -22.78 4.65 -38.92
C ALA A 291 -22.87 4.97 -37.41
N VAL A 292 -21.74 4.95 -36.70
CA VAL A 292 -21.66 5.30 -35.27
C VAL A 292 -22.04 6.75 -35.04
N LYS A 293 -21.58 7.69 -35.88
CA LYS A 293 -21.96 9.10 -35.78
C LYS A 293 -23.47 9.27 -35.96
N THR A 294 -24.06 8.68 -36.99
CA THR A 294 -25.51 8.72 -37.23
C THR A 294 -26.29 8.10 -36.08
N ARG A 295 -25.84 6.96 -35.52
CA ARG A 295 -26.45 6.36 -34.33
C ARG A 295 -26.39 7.29 -33.13
N LEU A 296 -25.22 7.85 -32.82
CA LEU A 296 -25.02 8.74 -31.67
C LEU A 296 -25.88 10.00 -31.79
N GLU A 297 -26.00 10.58 -32.99
CA GLU A 297 -26.90 11.70 -33.27
C GLU A 297 -28.37 11.30 -33.03
N GLY A 298 -28.78 10.11 -33.47
CA GLY A 298 -30.11 9.55 -33.20
C GLY A 298 -30.38 9.30 -31.72
N GLU A 299 -29.44 8.67 -31.01
CA GLU A 299 -29.52 8.43 -29.56
C GLU A 299 -29.57 9.75 -28.79
N MET A 300 -28.74 10.73 -29.14
CA MET A 300 -28.78 12.07 -28.55
C MET A 300 -30.12 12.76 -28.76
N ALA A 301 -30.67 12.71 -29.97
CA ALA A 301 -31.98 13.30 -30.26
C ALA A 301 -33.11 12.63 -29.44
N VAL A 302 -32.97 11.34 -29.11
CA VAL A 302 -33.91 10.62 -28.23
C VAL A 302 -33.70 11.00 -26.76
N VAL A 303 -32.45 11.16 -26.32
CA VAL A 303 -32.09 11.53 -24.94
C VAL A 303 -32.41 13.00 -24.64
N GLU A 304 -32.24 13.92 -25.59
CA GLU A 304 -32.70 15.30 -25.43
C GLU A 304 -34.23 15.40 -25.32
N LYS A 305 -34.96 14.49 -25.99
CA LYS A 305 -36.43 14.39 -25.92
C LYS A 305 -36.96 13.62 -24.72
N ARG A 306 -36.13 12.83 -24.03
CA ARG A 306 -36.51 12.03 -22.86
C ARG A 306 -35.49 12.29 -21.76
N LEU A 307 -35.90 13.03 -20.71
CA LEU A 307 -35.16 13.18 -19.43
C LEU A 307 -34.27 11.96 -19.18
N PRO A 308 -32.97 12.14 -18.88
CA PRO A 308 -31.95 11.10 -18.99
C PRO A 308 -32.42 9.85 -18.26
N ARG A 309 -32.93 8.87 -19.03
CA ARG A 309 -33.27 7.56 -18.50
C ARG A 309 -31.94 6.97 -18.07
N LYS A 310 -31.69 6.93 -16.76
CA LYS A 310 -30.55 6.22 -16.17
C LYS A 310 -30.54 4.85 -16.83
N VAL A 311 -29.55 4.61 -17.70
CA VAL A 311 -29.35 3.29 -18.30
C VAL A 311 -29.28 2.33 -17.13
N SER A 312 -30.24 1.42 -17.05
CA SER A 312 -30.35 0.57 -15.88
C SER A 312 -29.12 -0.34 -15.82
N ILE A 313 -28.58 -0.57 -14.62
CA ILE A 313 -27.49 -1.52 -14.40
C ILE A 313 -27.82 -2.89 -15.06
N TRP A 314 -29.12 -3.22 -15.10
CA TRP A 314 -29.67 -4.39 -15.79
C TRP A 314 -29.38 -4.43 -17.28
N GLN A 315 -29.71 -3.36 -18.01
CA GLN A 315 -29.46 -3.29 -19.46
C GLN A 315 -27.98 -3.45 -19.78
N ARG A 316 -27.10 -2.83 -18.97
CA ARG A 316 -25.66 -2.98 -19.11
C ARG A 316 -25.19 -4.43 -18.92
N ARG A 317 -25.70 -5.13 -17.91
CA ARG A 317 -25.36 -6.54 -17.64
C ARG A 317 -25.89 -7.48 -18.71
N CYS A 318 -27.13 -7.26 -19.19
CA CYS A 318 -27.69 -8.02 -20.31
C CYS A 318 -26.86 -7.85 -21.58
N TYR A 319 -26.47 -6.61 -21.88
CA TYR A 319 -25.58 -6.30 -23.01
C TYR A 319 -24.23 -7.03 -22.87
N ALA A 320 -23.61 -6.94 -21.70
CA ALA A 320 -22.33 -7.60 -21.45
C ALA A 320 -22.44 -9.12 -21.62
N ALA A 321 -23.46 -9.76 -21.04
CA ALA A 321 -23.69 -11.19 -21.19
C ALA A 321 -23.87 -11.60 -22.66
N HIS A 322 -24.59 -10.80 -23.44
CA HIS A 322 -24.78 -11.05 -24.87
C HIS A 322 -23.47 -10.94 -25.66
N VAL A 323 -22.74 -9.84 -25.51
CA VAL A 323 -21.45 -9.63 -26.21
C VAL A 323 -20.43 -10.70 -25.84
N LEU A 324 -20.32 -11.04 -24.55
CA LEU A 324 -19.42 -12.08 -24.06
C LEU A 324 -19.78 -13.46 -24.63
N SER A 325 -21.07 -13.75 -24.83
CA SER A 325 -21.50 -15.02 -25.42
C SER A 325 -21.11 -15.20 -26.89
N MET A 326 -20.84 -14.10 -27.59
CA MET A 326 -20.35 -14.08 -28.97
C MET A 326 -18.83 -13.93 -29.06
N HIS A 327 -18.16 -13.73 -27.92
CA HIS A 327 -16.74 -13.46 -27.88
C HIS A 327 -15.93 -14.77 -27.92
N SER A 328 -15.36 -15.09 -29.07
CA SER A 328 -14.59 -16.33 -29.30
C SER A 328 -13.49 -16.58 -28.26
N GLY A 329 -12.64 -15.58 -27.99
CA GLY A 329 -11.57 -15.70 -26.98
C GLY A 329 -12.07 -15.92 -25.55
N PHE A 330 -13.19 -15.33 -25.15
CA PHE A 330 -13.81 -15.57 -23.85
C PHE A 330 -14.38 -16.98 -23.79
N MET A 331 -15.06 -17.43 -24.86
CA MET A 331 -15.60 -18.78 -24.95
C MET A 331 -14.49 -19.86 -24.97
N GLU A 332 -13.37 -19.61 -25.64
CA GLU A 332 -12.16 -20.46 -25.61
C GLU A 332 -11.58 -20.54 -24.20
N LEU A 333 -11.41 -19.38 -23.53
CA LEU A 333 -10.94 -19.31 -22.14
C LEU A 333 -11.82 -20.14 -21.19
N LEU A 334 -13.12 -20.22 -21.45
CA LEU A 334 -14.05 -21.03 -20.65
C LEU A 334 -14.03 -22.52 -21.00
N ARG A 335 -13.72 -22.88 -22.24
CA ARG A 335 -13.59 -24.30 -22.65
C ARG A 335 -12.32 -24.92 -22.10
N ASP A 336 -11.24 -24.14 -22.07
CA ASP A 336 -9.96 -24.55 -21.51
C ASP A 336 -9.48 -23.51 -20.49
N PRO A 337 -10.01 -23.55 -19.25
CA PRO A 337 -9.59 -22.66 -18.17
C PRO A 337 -8.14 -22.91 -17.70
N GLY A 338 -7.40 -23.83 -18.35
CA GLY A 338 -6.05 -24.23 -17.99
C GLY A 338 -6.00 -25.22 -16.80
N PRO A 339 -4.80 -25.65 -16.40
CA PRO A 339 -4.63 -26.59 -15.29
C PRO A 339 -5.17 -26.00 -13.97
N ALA A 340 -5.70 -26.84 -13.09
CA ALA A 340 -6.25 -26.46 -11.77
C ALA A 340 -5.25 -25.77 -10.81
N GLY A 341 -3.97 -25.59 -11.18
CA GLY A 341 -3.01 -24.74 -10.47
C GLY A 341 -3.02 -23.26 -10.90
N TYR A 342 -3.67 -22.94 -12.03
CA TYR A 342 -3.72 -21.61 -12.65
C TYR A 342 -5.11 -20.96 -12.61
N ILE A 343 -6.00 -21.47 -11.74
CA ILE A 343 -7.39 -21.02 -11.49
C ILE A 343 -7.50 -19.50 -11.47
N SER A 344 -6.50 -18.88 -10.88
CA SER A 344 -6.45 -17.47 -10.57
C SER A 344 -6.06 -16.59 -11.77
N THR A 345 -5.52 -17.17 -12.83
CA THR A 345 -5.15 -16.49 -14.09
C THR A 345 -6.33 -16.37 -15.06
N TRP A 346 -7.17 -17.41 -15.19
CA TRP A 346 -8.32 -17.35 -16.08
C TRP A 346 -9.42 -16.43 -15.53
N VAL A 347 -9.66 -16.41 -14.20
CA VAL A 347 -10.59 -15.44 -13.57
C VAL A 347 -10.13 -14.01 -13.82
N PHE A 348 -8.83 -13.77 -13.70
CA PHE A 348 -8.25 -12.47 -13.98
C PHE A 348 -8.42 -12.08 -15.44
N ALA A 349 -8.13 -12.99 -16.38
CA ALA A 349 -8.34 -12.77 -17.81
C ALA A 349 -9.82 -12.55 -18.17
N ALA A 350 -10.72 -13.39 -17.64
CA ALA A 350 -12.15 -13.26 -17.81
C ALA A 350 -12.65 -11.91 -17.28
N GLY A 351 -12.26 -11.53 -16.06
CA GLY A 351 -12.61 -10.24 -15.47
C GLY A 351 -12.08 -9.03 -16.23
N ARG A 352 -10.90 -9.14 -16.87
CA ARG A 352 -10.40 -8.12 -17.81
C ARG A 352 -11.31 -7.98 -19.03
N ILE A 353 -11.68 -9.09 -19.66
CA ILE A 353 -12.58 -9.07 -20.82
C ILE A 353 -13.95 -8.48 -20.42
N VAL A 354 -14.54 -8.92 -19.30
CA VAL A 354 -15.84 -8.39 -18.83
C VAL A 354 -15.76 -6.88 -18.57
N LYS A 355 -14.66 -6.40 -17.97
CA LYS A 355 -14.42 -4.96 -17.81
C LYS A 355 -14.41 -4.23 -19.14
N GLU A 356 -13.63 -4.72 -20.11
CA GLU A 356 -13.50 -4.10 -21.42
C GLU A 356 -14.86 -3.97 -22.12
N VAL A 357 -15.71 -5.00 -22.03
CA VAL A 357 -17.08 -4.97 -22.55
C VAL A 357 -17.92 -3.89 -21.85
N HIS A 358 -17.84 -3.76 -20.53
CA HIS A 358 -18.58 -2.75 -19.78
C HIS A 358 -18.09 -1.32 -20.00
N GLU A 359 -16.78 -1.12 -20.11
CA GLU A 359 -16.18 0.19 -20.38
C GLU A 359 -16.50 0.64 -21.81
N GLY A 360 -16.45 -0.27 -22.79
CA GLY A 360 -16.93 -0.03 -24.15
C GLY A 360 -18.39 0.44 -24.14
N TYR A 361 -19.27 -0.30 -23.47
CA TYR A 361 -20.67 0.08 -23.34
C TYR A 361 -20.87 1.45 -22.67
N SER A 362 -20.13 1.74 -21.61
CA SER A 362 -20.24 3.00 -20.84
C SER A 362 -19.77 4.20 -21.67
N LYS A 363 -18.63 4.08 -22.35
CA LYS A 363 -18.11 5.11 -23.27
C LYS A 363 -19.13 5.46 -24.35
N GLU A 364 -19.80 4.46 -24.91
CA GLU A 364 -20.74 4.65 -26.01
C GLU A 364 -22.13 5.10 -25.57
N THR A 365 -22.61 4.70 -24.38
CA THR A 365 -23.93 5.14 -23.87
C THR A 365 -23.92 6.54 -23.27
N LYS A 366 -22.73 7.16 -23.09
CA LYS A 366 -22.56 8.37 -22.27
C LYS A 366 -23.16 8.25 -20.88
N ALA A 367 -23.37 7.01 -20.40
CA ALA A 367 -23.69 6.80 -19.00
C ALA A 367 -22.49 7.36 -18.23
N PRO A 368 -22.68 8.37 -17.34
CA PRO A 368 -21.57 8.86 -16.52
C PRO A 368 -21.00 7.62 -15.85
N GLU A 369 -19.70 7.32 -16.07
CA GLU A 369 -19.04 6.08 -15.66
C GLU A 369 -19.74 5.59 -14.40
N LEU A 370 -20.68 4.66 -14.59
CA LEU A 370 -21.62 4.30 -13.54
C LEU A 370 -20.72 3.53 -12.61
N GLN A 371 -20.16 4.25 -11.65
CA GLN A 371 -19.04 3.83 -10.83
C GLN A 371 -19.36 2.41 -10.47
N PHE A 372 -18.61 1.44 -11.03
CA PHE A 372 -18.70 0.05 -10.58
C PHE A 372 -18.66 0.17 -9.07
N GLY A 373 -19.69 -0.30 -8.36
CA GLY A 373 -19.95 0.17 -7.00
C GLY A 373 -18.71 -0.06 -6.11
N GLY A 374 -17.87 0.96 -5.91
CA GLY A 374 -16.52 0.78 -5.38
C GLY A 374 -15.43 1.36 -6.29
N SER A 375 -14.75 2.37 -5.78
CA SER A 375 -13.80 3.25 -6.46
C SER A 375 -12.54 2.60 -7.06
N LYS A 376 -12.38 1.27 -7.06
CA LYS A 376 -11.18 0.59 -7.61
C LYS A 376 -11.52 -0.73 -8.29
N TRP A 377 -10.95 -0.87 -9.48
CA TRP A 377 -11.11 -1.99 -10.39
C TRP A 377 -10.43 -3.27 -9.86
N GLN A 378 -11.15 -4.39 -9.88
CA GLN A 378 -10.62 -5.73 -9.64
C GLN A 378 -11.29 -6.71 -10.61
N PRO A 379 -10.53 -7.47 -11.42
CA PRO A 379 -11.08 -8.45 -12.37
C PRO A 379 -12.05 -9.44 -11.75
N GLY A 380 -11.65 -10.10 -10.65
CA GLY A 380 -12.49 -11.11 -10.00
C GLY A 380 -13.83 -10.53 -9.53
N ARG A 381 -13.80 -9.29 -9.07
CA ARG A 381 -15.00 -8.57 -8.61
C ARG A 381 -15.95 -8.24 -9.75
N ILE A 382 -15.47 -7.68 -10.85
CA ILE A 382 -16.32 -7.35 -12.00
C ILE A 382 -16.90 -8.63 -12.61
N PHE A 383 -16.06 -9.65 -12.80
CA PHE A 383 -16.50 -10.94 -13.30
C PHE A 383 -17.61 -11.53 -12.43
N GLY A 384 -17.42 -11.53 -11.11
CA GLY A 384 -18.39 -12.08 -10.17
C GLY A 384 -19.67 -11.25 -10.01
N GLU A 385 -19.55 -9.93 -9.82
CA GLU A 385 -20.69 -9.06 -9.50
C GLU A 385 -21.50 -8.64 -10.73
N GLU A 386 -20.86 -8.47 -11.89
CA GLU A 386 -21.54 -7.99 -13.09
C GLU A 386 -21.99 -9.13 -14.02
N LEU A 387 -21.19 -10.20 -14.16
CA LEU A 387 -21.53 -11.32 -15.04
C LEU A 387 -22.09 -12.53 -14.28
N LEU A 388 -21.31 -13.13 -13.37
CA LEU A 388 -21.71 -14.39 -12.72
C LEU A 388 -22.98 -14.21 -11.89
N TRP A 389 -23.08 -13.13 -11.12
CA TRP A 389 -24.30 -12.83 -10.38
C TRP A 389 -25.50 -12.58 -11.30
N HIS A 390 -25.29 -11.96 -12.47
CA HIS A 390 -26.36 -11.73 -13.44
C HIS A 390 -26.93 -13.03 -14.01
N LEU A 391 -26.08 -14.03 -14.25
CA LEU A 391 -26.43 -15.31 -14.89
C LEU A 391 -26.80 -16.44 -13.90
N PHE A 392 -26.15 -16.48 -12.74
CA PHE A 392 -26.27 -17.55 -11.74
C PHE A 392 -26.71 -17.06 -10.36
N GLY A 393 -26.68 -15.75 -10.12
CA GLY A 393 -26.89 -15.18 -8.81
C GLY A 393 -28.23 -15.60 -8.22
N LYS A 394 -28.26 -15.87 -6.91
CA LYS A 394 -29.50 -15.87 -6.16
C LYS A 394 -29.91 -14.43 -5.85
N ARG A 395 -31.18 -14.22 -5.51
CA ARG A 395 -31.71 -12.90 -5.13
C ARG A 395 -30.83 -12.30 -4.02
N ARG A 396 -30.17 -11.16 -4.28
CA ARG A 396 -29.34 -10.43 -3.30
C ARG A 396 -30.07 -9.15 -2.91
N GLY A 397 -30.68 -9.14 -1.73
CA GLY A 397 -31.58 -8.06 -1.32
C GLY A 397 -32.78 -7.94 -2.27
N LEU A 398 -33.05 -6.74 -2.79
CA LEU A 398 -34.14 -6.48 -3.73
C LEU A 398 -33.82 -6.85 -5.19
N GLN A 399 -32.58 -7.23 -5.51
CA GLN A 399 -32.16 -7.50 -6.88
C GLN A 399 -32.22 -9.00 -7.17
N ALA A 400 -32.98 -9.41 -8.20
CA ALA A 400 -33.10 -10.79 -8.68
C ALA A 400 -32.32 -10.95 -9.99
N PRO A 401 -31.64 -12.08 -10.25
CA PRO A 401 -30.88 -12.32 -11.48
C PRO A 401 -31.75 -12.16 -12.74
N CYS A 402 -31.11 -11.99 -13.90
CA CYS A 402 -31.85 -11.87 -15.15
C CYS A 402 -32.44 -13.21 -15.57
N THR A 403 -33.74 -13.25 -15.80
CA THR A 403 -34.44 -14.45 -16.28
C THR A 403 -34.45 -14.59 -17.80
N ILE A 404 -34.18 -13.50 -18.53
CA ILE A 404 -34.24 -13.44 -19.99
C ILE A 404 -32.92 -13.90 -20.62
N CYS A 405 -31.77 -13.45 -20.12
CA CYS A 405 -30.48 -13.78 -20.73
C CYS A 405 -30.22 -15.30 -20.85
N PRO A 406 -30.53 -16.15 -19.83
CA PRO A 406 -30.36 -17.60 -19.96
C PRO A 406 -31.24 -18.25 -21.04
N SER A 407 -32.33 -17.61 -21.50
CA SER A 407 -33.15 -18.18 -22.59
C SER A 407 -32.54 -17.96 -23.98
N ILE A 408 -31.47 -17.16 -24.11
CA ILE A 408 -30.78 -16.92 -25.38
C ILE A 408 -29.76 -18.05 -25.60
N PRO A 409 -29.80 -18.80 -26.73
CA PRO A 409 -28.97 -19.98 -26.93
C PRO A 409 -27.46 -19.76 -26.77
N SER A 410 -26.92 -18.65 -27.29
CA SER A 410 -25.49 -18.34 -27.17
C SER A 410 -25.09 -18.08 -25.70
N ILE A 411 -25.94 -17.37 -24.95
CA ILE A 411 -25.71 -17.08 -23.53
C ILE A 411 -25.84 -18.36 -22.71
N GLN A 412 -26.79 -19.24 -23.05
CA GLN A 412 -26.93 -20.53 -22.38
C GLN A 412 -25.69 -21.40 -22.60
N ALA A 413 -25.15 -21.47 -23.83
CA ALA A 413 -23.90 -22.18 -24.09
C ALA A 413 -22.72 -21.60 -23.28
N MET A 414 -22.60 -20.27 -23.20
CA MET A 414 -21.60 -19.60 -22.36
C MET A 414 -21.81 -19.93 -20.86
N LYS A 415 -23.07 -19.96 -20.42
CA LYS A 415 -23.44 -20.29 -19.04
C LYS A 415 -23.07 -21.73 -18.69
N ASP A 416 -23.31 -22.69 -19.58
CA ASP A 416 -22.93 -24.09 -19.37
C ASP A 416 -21.41 -24.24 -19.24
N LEU A 417 -20.63 -23.52 -20.08
CA LEU A 417 -19.17 -23.49 -19.97
C LEU A 417 -18.69 -22.83 -18.68
N LEU A 418 -19.30 -21.72 -18.26
CA LEU A 418 -19.00 -21.06 -16.98
C LEU A 418 -19.28 -22.01 -15.80
N GLU A 419 -20.40 -22.73 -15.82
CA GLU A 419 -20.74 -23.70 -14.79
C GLU A 419 -19.72 -24.85 -14.74
N HIS A 420 -19.35 -25.40 -15.90
CA HIS A 420 -18.30 -26.41 -15.99
C HIS A 420 -16.94 -25.91 -15.49
N ALA A 421 -16.50 -24.74 -15.92
CA ALA A 421 -15.24 -24.13 -15.48
C ALA A 421 -15.24 -23.86 -13.98
N MET A 422 -16.37 -23.39 -13.42
CA MET A 422 -16.50 -23.17 -11.97
C MET A 422 -16.44 -24.48 -11.18
N GLN A 423 -17.07 -25.56 -11.66
CA GLN A 423 -17.05 -26.85 -10.97
C GLN A 423 -15.68 -27.55 -11.05
N THR A 424 -14.96 -27.41 -12.16
CA THR A 424 -13.70 -28.12 -12.41
C THR A 424 -12.47 -27.40 -11.88
N THR A 425 -12.46 -26.07 -11.95
CA THR A 425 -11.27 -25.30 -11.63
C THR A 425 -11.46 -24.41 -10.43
N LEU A 426 -12.67 -24.01 -10.06
CA LEU A 426 -12.81 -22.82 -9.24
C LEU A 426 -13.33 -23.09 -7.83
N ARG A 427 -12.54 -22.73 -6.82
CA ARG A 427 -13.06 -22.53 -5.47
C ARG A 427 -13.83 -21.20 -5.44
N VAL A 428 -15.16 -21.26 -5.42
CA VAL A 428 -16.01 -20.10 -5.16
C VAL A 428 -15.79 -19.67 -3.71
N ASP A 429 -15.45 -18.40 -3.49
CA ASP A 429 -15.33 -17.88 -2.14
C ASP A 429 -16.69 -17.87 -1.45
N LEU A 430 -16.79 -18.51 -0.29
CA LEU A 430 -18.06 -18.70 0.40
C LEU A 430 -18.73 -17.37 0.77
N HIS A 431 -17.94 -16.35 1.16
CA HIS A 431 -18.48 -15.07 1.63
C HIS A 431 -18.90 -14.18 0.47
N PHE A 432 -18.04 -14.00 -0.53
CA PHE A 432 -18.38 -13.17 -1.69
C PHE A 432 -19.33 -13.87 -2.67
N GLN A 433 -19.47 -15.20 -2.53
CA GLN A 433 -20.22 -16.09 -3.42
C GLN A 433 -19.85 -15.86 -4.89
N ARG A 434 -18.54 -15.69 -5.14
CA ARG A 434 -17.93 -15.55 -6.46
C ARG A 434 -16.48 -16.03 -6.42
N PRO A 435 -15.88 -16.33 -7.58
CA PRO A 435 -14.44 -16.36 -7.73
C PRO A 435 -13.76 -15.12 -7.17
N LEU A 436 -12.64 -15.33 -6.51
CA LEU A 436 -11.62 -14.32 -6.24
C LEU A 436 -10.50 -14.52 -7.25
N ASP A 437 -9.92 -13.43 -7.76
CA ASP A 437 -8.68 -13.53 -8.53
C ASP A 437 -7.47 -13.81 -7.62
N THR A 438 -6.29 -14.09 -8.19
CA THR A 438 -5.08 -14.46 -7.41
C THR A 438 -4.76 -13.46 -6.31
N ILE A 439 -4.78 -12.18 -6.68
CA ILE A 439 -4.34 -11.10 -5.80
C ILE A 439 -5.37 -10.93 -4.71
N GLU A 440 -6.65 -10.94 -5.09
CA GLU A 440 -7.76 -10.84 -4.17
C GLU A 440 -7.80 -12.01 -3.19
N TYR A 441 -7.65 -13.25 -3.66
CA TYR A 441 -7.64 -14.46 -2.83
C TYR A 441 -6.49 -14.43 -1.82
N CYS A 442 -5.25 -14.16 -2.26
CA CYS A 442 -4.10 -14.08 -1.36
C CYS A 442 -4.33 -13.02 -0.27
N ASN A 443 -4.74 -11.81 -0.67
CA ASN A 443 -4.97 -10.72 0.28
C ASN A 443 -6.11 -11.04 1.26
N ILE A 444 -7.26 -11.51 0.75
CA ILE A 444 -8.43 -11.84 1.58
C ILE A 444 -8.10 -13.01 2.52
N SER A 445 -7.45 -14.06 2.02
CA SER A 445 -7.07 -15.24 2.81
C SER A 445 -6.14 -14.85 3.96
N GLU A 446 -5.09 -14.07 3.68
CA GLU A 446 -4.17 -13.59 4.72
C GLU A 446 -4.88 -12.72 5.76
N MET A 447 -5.71 -11.77 5.30
CA MET A 447 -6.45 -10.88 6.20
C MET A 447 -7.47 -11.64 7.05
N ARG A 448 -8.19 -12.62 6.47
CA ARG A 448 -9.12 -13.47 7.20
C ARG A 448 -8.40 -14.35 8.20
N ASN A 449 -7.28 -14.98 7.82
CA ASN A 449 -6.48 -15.78 8.75
C ASN A 449 -5.98 -14.95 9.93
N ALA A 450 -5.54 -13.71 9.69
CA ALA A 450 -5.16 -12.80 10.77
C ALA A 450 -6.35 -12.45 11.68
N ALA A 451 -7.52 -12.16 11.10
CA ALA A 451 -8.73 -11.83 11.86
C ALA A 451 -9.26 -13.04 12.65
N TYR A 452 -9.28 -14.22 12.05
CA TYR A 452 -9.67 -15.47 12.70
C TYR A 452 -8.71 -15.88 13.81
N LYS A 453 -7.41 -15.60 13.68
CA LYS A 453 -6.44 -15.81 14.76
C LYS A 453 -6.77 -14.99 16.00
N VAL A 454 -7.26 -13.75 15.81
CA VAL A 454 -7.76 -12.92 16.92
C VAL A 454 -9.05 -13.50 17.46
N ALA A 455 -10.00 -13.85 16.58
CA ALA A 455 -11.28 -14.43 16.99
C ALA A 455 -11.14 -15.73 17.79
N ALA A 456 -10.22 -16.62 17.39
CA ALA A 456 -9.94 -17.87 18.08
C ALA A 456 -9.43 -17.64 19.52
N LYS A 457 -8.73 -16.53 19.77
CA LYS A 457 -8.26 -16.16 21.11
C LYS A 457 -9.33 -15.52 21.97
N GLU A 458 -10.18 -14.68 21.37
CA GLU A 458 -11.18 -13.90 22.11
C GLU A 458 -12.49 -14.65 22.34
N LEU A 459 -12.87 -15.58 21.45
CA LEU A 459 -14.12 -16.35 21.59
C LEU A 459 -13.95 -17.53 22.54
N THR A 460 -14.85 -17.63 23.51
CA THR A 460 -14.98 -18.76 24.42
C THR A 460 -15.85 -19.88 23.82
N ILE A 461 -15.73 -21.11 24.34
CA ILE A 461 -16.55 -22.26 23.86
C ILE A 461 -18.07 -21.97 23.95
N PRO A 462 -18.61 -21.41 25.05
CA PRO A 462 -20.04 -21.07 25.12
C PRO A 462 -20.49 -20.08 24.04
N GLN A 463 -19.67 -19.08 23.72
CA GLN A 463 -19.92 -18.12 22.64
C GLN A 463 -19.94 -18.78 21.27
N ILE A 464 -18.99 -19.69 21.03
CA ILE A 464 -18.90 -20.47 19.79
C ILE A 464 -20.13 -21.37 19.60
N LEU A 465 -20.70 -21.88 20.69
CA LEU A 465 -21.89 -22.75 20.64
C LEU A 465 -23.23 -21.99 20.64
N GLY A 466 -23.20 -20.66 20.77
CA GLY A 466 -24.38 -19.82 20.90
C GLY A 466 -25.13 -19.99 22.23
N VAL A 467 -24.42 -20.39 23.30
CA VAL A 467 -24.97 -20.74 24.62
C VAL A 467 -24.47 -19.74 25.69
N GLU A 468 -24.66 -18.44 25.45
CA GLU A 468 -24.47 -17.45 26.51
C GLU A 468 -25.70 -17.51 27.44
N ASN A 469 -25.46 -17.78 28.73
CA ASN A 469 -26.41 -17.93 29.85
C ASN A 469 -27.11 -19.30 29.99
N SER A 470 -27.31 -19.70 31.25
CA SER A 470 -27.36 -21.06 31.82
C SER A 470 -28.47 -22.03 31.39
N ASN A 471 -29.18 -21.81 30.28
CA ASN A 471 -30.21 -22.74 29.79
C ASN A 471 -29.97 -23.17 28.33
N PRO A 472 -29.00 -24.08 28.07
CA PRO A 472 -28.73 -24.67 26.74
C PRO A 472 -29.87 -25.45 26.10
N SER A 473 -30.95 -25.73 26.83
CA SER A 473 -31.91 -26.79 26.53
C SER A 473 -32.97 -26.48 25.46
N PHE A 474 -33.16 -25.21 25.04
CA PHE A 474 -34.35 -24.85 24.23
C PHE A 474 -34.11 -23.93 23.02
N ALA A 475 -32.88 -23.49 22.76
CA ALA A 475 -32.63 -22.69 21.57
C ALA A 475 -32.65 -23.58 20.31
N SER A 476 -33.43 -23.20 19.29
CA SER A 476 -33.40 -23.86 17.99
C SER A 476 -31.97 -23.83 17.42
N ILE A 477 -31.63 -24.84 16.61
CA ILE A 477 -30.29 -24.93 15.98
C ILE A 477 -29.99 -23.69 15.12
N GLU A 478 -31.02 -23.11 14.49
CA GLU A 478 -30.94 -21.88 13.72
C GLU A 478 -30.54 -20.69 14.59
N LEU A 479 -31.18 -20.52 15.75
CA LEU A 479 -30.87 -19.44 16.70
C LEU A 479 -29.46 -19.59 17.26
N ARG A 480 -28.99 -20.82 17.50
CA ARG A 480 -27.63 -21.09 17.96
C ARG A 480 -26.58 -20.73 16.93
N VAL A 481 -26.80 -21.10 15.67
CA VAL A 481 -25.93 -20.72 14.54
C VAL A 481 -25.89 -19.20 14.37
N GLU A 482 -27.05 -18.52 14.45
CA GLU A 482 -27.12 -17.07 14.33
C GLU A 482 -26.38 -16.36 15.47
N LYS A 483 -26.54 -16.83 16.72
CA LYS A 483 -25.82 -16.30 17.88
C LYS A 483 -24.30 -16.50 17.76
N ALA A 484 -23.86 -17.70 17.36
CA ALA A 484 -22.45 -18.00 17.17
C ALA A 484 -21.84 -17.12 16.06
N ALA A 485 -22.53 -16.97 14.93
CA ALA A 485 -22.09 -16.09 13.84
C ALA A 485 -22.08 -14.62 14.27
N THR A 486 -23.06 -14.17 15.05
CA THR A 486 -23.11 -12.79 15.60
C THR A 486 -21.95 -12.52 16.54
N ALA A 487 -21.64 -13.46 17.44
CA ALA A 487 -20.47 -13.35 18.33
C ALA A 487 -19.16 -13.26 17.53
N LEU A 488 -19.01 -14.11 16.50
CA LEU A 488 -17.87 -14.07 15.60
C LEU A 488 -17.77 -12.72 14.86
N ARG A 489 -18.86 -12.23 14.25
CA ARG A 489 -18.89 -10.92 13.56
C ARG A 489 -18.49 -9.79 14.50
N LYS A 490 -19.01 -9.77 15.73
CA LYS A 490 -18.68 -8.74 16.74
C LYS A 490 -17.18 -8.68 17.04
N VAL A 491 -16.53 -9.84 17.15
CA VAL A 491 -15.07 -9.92 17.37
C VAL A 491 -14.29 -9.52 16.11
N LEU A 492 -14.74 -9.94 14.93
CA LEU A 492 -14.11 -9.55 13.67
C LEU A 492 -14.21 -8.03 13.43
N ASP A 493 -15.36 -7.41 13.74
CA ASP A 493 -15.58 -5.98 13.61
C ASP A 493 -14.84 -5.15 14.67
N SER A 494 -14.67 -5.69 15.90
CA SER A 494 -13.82 -5.05 16.92
C SER A 494 -12.35 -5.07 16.48
N GLY A 495 -11.91 -6.16 15.83
CA GLY A 495 -10.61 -6.29 15.19
C GLY A 495 -10.39 -5.28 14.06
N LYS A 496 -11.41 -5.01 13.22
CA LYS A 496 -11.33 -3.96 12.18
C LYS A 496 -10.99 -2.59 12.75
N ARG A 497 -11.53 -2.24 13.93
CA ARG A 497 -11.25 -0.94 14.60
C ARG A 497 -9.85 -0.89 15.19
N ARG A 498 -9.33 -2.02 15.67
CA ARG A 498 -7.97 -2.17 16.17
C ARG A 498 -7.04 -2.41 14.98
N ARG A 499 -6.58 -1.34 14.30
CA ARG A 499 -5.66 -1.37 13.14
C ARG A 499 -4.76 -2.62 13.15
N LEU A 500 -5.21 -3.69 12.50
CA LEU A 500 -4.48 -4.94 12.41
C LEU A 500 -3.31 -4.66 11.48
N ILE A 501 -2.13 -4.43 12.05
CA ILE A 501 -0.90 -4.31 11.27
C ILE A 501 -0.49 -5.73 10.89
N VAL A 502 -1.14 -6.28 9.85
CA VAL A 502 -0.64 -7.49 9.20
C VAL A 502 0.54 -7.06 8.35
N VAL A 503 1.75 -7.45 8.75
CA VAL A 503 2.95 -7.23 7.93
C VAL A 503 2.91 -8.27 6.82
N ILE A 504 2.36 -7.91 5.66
CA ILE A 504 2.44 -8.76 4.47
C ILE A 504 3.83 -8.55 3.86
N PRO A 505 4.72 -9.56 3.87
CA PRO A 505 5.97 -9.48 3.15
C PRO A 505 5.65 -9.56 1.66
N LEU A 506 5.40 -8.41 1.02
CA LEU A 506 5.35 -8.32 -0.43
C LEU A 506 6.75 -8.69 -0.97
N ARG A 507 6.92 -9.95 -1.36
CA ARG A 507 8.05 -10.40 -2.17
C ARG A 507 7.92 -9.72 -3.52
N ARG A 508 8.48 -8.52 -3.66
CA ARG A 508 8.74 -7.98 -4.99
C ARG A 508 9.76 -8.91 -5.67
N PRO A 509 9.62 -9.18 -6.97
CA PRO A 509 10.56 -10.02 -7.75
C PRO A 509 12.02 -9.54 -7.62
N ARG A 510 12.24 -8.27 -7.28
CA ARG A 510 13.56 -7.69 -7.08
C ARG A 510 14.06 -7.85 -5.64
N GLY A 511 14.50 -9.05 -5.26
CA GLY A 511 15.57 -9.39 -4.27
C GLY A 511 15.79 -8.55 -2.98
N ARG A 512 14.92 -7.60 -2.65
CA ARG A 512 14.96 -6.73 -1.48
C ARG A 512 13.69 -7.00 -0.71
N VAL A 513 13.83 -7.76 0.37
CA VAL A 513 12.86 -7.74 1.47
C VAL A 513 13.00 -6.37 2.14
N ARG A 514 12.33 -5.35 1.58
CA ARG A 514 12.18 -4.09 2.28
C ARG A 514 11.09 -4.33 3.33
N ILE A 515 11.50 -4.72 4.54
CA ILE A 515 10.63 -4.59 5.72
C ILE A 515 10.49 -3.09 5.97
N LYS A 516 9.67 -2.42 5.17
CA LYS A 516 9.12 -1.15 5.61
C LYS A 516 8.12 -1.52 6.68
N SER A 517 8.50 -1.36 7.94
CA SER A 517 7.54 -1.08 9.01
C SER A 517 6.99 0.33 8.78
N THR A 518 6.46 0.63 7.60
CA THR A 518 5.65 1.81 7.47
C THR A 518 4.39 1.50 8.25
N ARG A 519 4.17 2.31 9.28
CA ARG A 519 2.89 2.54 9.96
C ARG A 519 1.85 3.14 8.98
N GLU A 520 1.96 2.79 7.69
CA GLU A 520 1.00 3.01 6.65
C GLU A 520 -0.06 1.95 6.90
N SER A 521 -1.18 2.39 7.46
CA SER A 521 -2.44 1.67 7.42
C SER A 521 -2.64 1.06 6.03
N PHE A 522 -3.39 -0.03 5.94
CA PHE A 522 -3.76 -0.71 4.69
C PHE A 522 -4.48 0.21 3.66
N THR A 523 -4.60 1.50 3.96
CA THR A 523 -5.26 2.57 3.20
C THR A 523 -4.47 3.11 2.01
N THR A 524 -3.13 3.06 1.96
CA THR A 524 -2.37 3.83 0.95
C THR A 524 -2.20 3.13 -0.39
N ASN A 525 -2.16 1.80 -0.44
CA ASN A 525 -2.05 1.09 -1.71
C ASN A 525 -3.40 0.83 -2.37
N GLY A 526 -4.54 1.07 -1.71
CA GLY A 526 -5.82 1.11 -2.41
C GLY A 526 -6.36 -0.21 -2.99
N TRP A 527 -5.59 -1.29 -3.02
CA TRP A 527 -6.00 -2.50 -3.74
C TRP A 527 -7.07 -3.31 -3.01
N VAL A 528 -7.26 -3.14 -1.70
CA VAL A 528 -8.38 -3.72 -0.95
C VAL A 528 -8.85 -2.64 0.03
N HIS A 529 -10.05 -2.09 -0.17
CA HIS A 529 -10.65 -1.24 0.84
C HIS A 529 -10.75 -2.06 2.14
N GLU A 530 -10.15 -1.59 3.24
CA GLU A 530 -10.18 -2.21 4.59
C GLU A 530 -11.59 -2.64 5.06
N ARG A 531 -12.65 -2.23 4.35
CA ARG A 531 -14.05 -2.42 4.72
C ARG A 531 -14.66 -3.76 4.35
N VAL A 532 -14.08 -4.57 3.45
CA VAL A 532 -14.81 -5.77 2.97
C VAL A 532 -13.88 -6.97 2.82
N ILE A 533 -13.46 -7.58 3.94
CA ILE A 533 -12.91 -8.95 3.96
C ILE A 533 -14.02 -10.03 3.97
N TRP A 534 -15.26 -9.60 4.17
CA TRP A 534 -16.47 -10.40 4.22
C TRP A 534 -17.57 -9.66 3.45
N ASP A 535 -18.44 -10.37 2.75
CA ASP A 535 -19.73 -9.77 2.36
C ASP A 535 -20.62 -9.71 3.61
N ASP A 536 -21.05 -8.51 4.02
CA ASP A 536 -21.93 -8.33 5.17
C ASP A 536 -23.27 -9.08 4.99
N LYS A 537 -23.64 -9.36 3.73
CA LYS A 537 -24.83 -10.11 3.35
C LYS A 537 -24.64 -11.62 3.37
N ALA A 538 -23.43 -12.13 3.62
CA ALA A 538 -23.22 -13.57 3.72
C ALA A 538 -24.02 -14.15 4.91
N PRO A 539 -24.68 -15.30 4.73
CA PRO A 539 -25.49 -15.91 5.78
C PRO A 539 -24.61 -16.43 6.93
N ALA A 540 -25.21 -16.60 8.10
CA ALA A 540 -24.49 -16.95 9.33
C ALA A 540 -23.69 -18.26 9.24
N ASP A 541 -24.23 -19.27 8.56
CA ASP A 541 -23.56 -20.54 8.32
C ASP A 541 -22.27 -20.38 7.51
N VAL A 542 -22.28 -19.57 6.45
CA VAL A 542 -21.09 -19.24 5.65
C VAL A 542 -19.98 -18.62 6.51
N PHE A 543 -20.33 -17.74 7.45
CA PHE A 543 -19.35 -17.15 8.36
C PHE A 543 -18.67 -18.18 9.26
N LEU A 544 -19.45 -19.15 9.73
CA LEU A 544 -18.92 -20.22 10.58
C LEU A 544 -18.11 -21.24 9.77
N GLU A 545 -18.50 -21.55 8.53
CA GLU A 545 -17.75 -22.45 7.65
C GLU A 545 -16.33 -21.95 7.39
N GLY A 546 -16.16 -20.68 7.02
CA GLY A 546 -14.83 -20.11 6.84
C GLY A 546 -13.98 -20.14 8.13
N PHE A 547 -14.61 -19.98 9.30
CA PHE A 547 -13.89 -20.03 10.57
C PHE A 547 -13.50 -21.46 10.95
N ILE A 548 -14.37 -22.44 10.67
CA ILE A 548 -14.07 -23.86 10.84
C ILE A 548 -12.86 -24.25 10.00
N GLU A 549 -12.82 -23.86 8.73
CA GLU A 549 -11.68 -24.13 7.85
C GLU A 549 -10.37 -23.62 8.46
N TYR A 550 -10.38 -22.37 8.94
CA TYR A 550 -9.22 -21.81 9.65
C TYR A 550 -8.82 -22.63 10.88
N LEU A 551 -9.77 -23.02 11.73
CA LEU A 551 -9.48 -23.78 12.95
C LEU A 551 -8.91 -25.18 12.66
N GLN A 552 -9.23 -25.76 11.52
CA GLN A 552 -8.70 -27.06 11.08
C GLN A 552 -7.27 -26.96 10.54
N ASP A 553 -6.96 -25.88 9.84
CA ASP A 553 -5.64 -25.67 9.24
C ASP A 553 -4.59 -25.27 10.29
N THR A 554 -4.99 -25.09 11.56
CA THR A 554 -4.06 -24.83 12.67
C THR A 554 -3.63 -26.11 13.36
N ASP A 555 -2.33 -26.27 13.60
CA ASP A 555 -1.72 -27.34 14.41
C ASP A 555 -2.00 -27.16 15.93
N ASN A 556 -3.27 -27.00 16.32
CA ASN A 556 -3.69 -26.80 17.70
C ASN A 556 -4.92 -27.66 18.02
N ALA A 557 -4.72 -28.70 18.84
CA ALA A 557 -5.76 -29.67 19.20
C ALA A 557 -6.99 -29.04 19.90
N GLU A 558 -6.83 -27.92 20.62
CA GLU A 558 -7.97 -27.22 21.22
C GLU A 558 -8.83 -26.53 20.14
N LEU A 559 -8.19 -25.88 19.16
CA LEU A 559 -8.86 -25.25 18.03
C LEU A 559 -9.57 -26.29 17.16
N GLU A 560 -8.95 -27.46 16.96
CA GLU A 560 -9.56 -28.58 16.25
C GLU A 560 -10.84 -29.08 16.94
N ARG A 561 -10.83 -29.21 18.27
CA ARG A 561 -12.05 -29.56 19.04
C ARG A 561 -13.17 -28.53 18.85
N ARG A 562 -12.83 -27.23 18.84
CA ARG A 562 -13.80 -26.15 18.56
C ARG A 562 -14.36 -26.28 17.13
N ALA A 563 -13.52 -26.62 16.15
CA ALA A 563 -13.94 -26.86 14.77
C ALA A 563 -14.92 -28.04 14.64
N VAL A 564 -14.68 -29.14 15.37
CA VAL A 564 -15.58 -30.32 15.39
C VAL A 564 -16.96 -29.94 15.94
N LEU A 565 -17.01 -29.18 17.03
CA LEU A 565 -18.27 -28.72 17.64
C LEU A 565 -19.09 -27.83 16.69
N LEU A 566 -18.43 -26.85 16.07
CA LEU A 566 -19.07 -25.97 15.08
C LEU A 566 -19.56 -26.77 13.86
N ARG A 567 -18.78 -27.73 13.36
CA ARG A 567 -19.20 -28.59 12.24
C ARG A 567 -20.43 -29.41 12.55
N ARG A 568 -20.51 -30.00 13.74
CA ARG A 568 -21.70 -30.73 14.17
C ARG A 568 -22.93 -29.82 14.17
N MET A 569 -22.80 -28.62 14.72
CA MET A 569 -23.89 -27.64 14.74
C MET A 569 -24.36 -27.24 13.34
N LEU A 570 -23.44 -27.03 12.39
CA LEU A 570 -23.78 -26.73 10.99
C LEU A 570 -24.37 -27.93 10.26
N LEU A 571 -23.92 -29.15 10.56
CA LEU A 571 -24.47 -30.38 9.98
C LEU A 571 -25.93 -30.57 10.43
N ASP A 572 -26.22 -30.34 11.72
CA ASP A 572 -27.57 -30.40 12.27
C ASP A 572 -28.49 -29.36 11.59
N LEU A 573 -28.00 -28.13 11.37
CA LEU A 573 -28.73 -27.11 10.60
C LEU A 573 -29.00 -27.54 9.14
N LYS A 574 -28.01 -28.11 8.45
CA LYS A 574 -28.18 -28.61 7.07
C LYS A 574 -29.20 -29.74 7.00
N ASN A 575 -29.20 -30.64 7.98
CA ASN A 575 -30.17 -31.73 8.06
C ASN A 575 -31.59 -31.19 8.31
N LEU A 576 -31.75 -30.24 9.23
CA LEU A 576 -33.03 -29.58 9.49
C LEU A 576 -33.58 -28.92 8.21
N ARG A 577 -32.75 -28.16 7.48
CA ARG A 577 -33.17 -27.53 6.21
C ARG A 577 -33.57 -28.55 5.14
N LYS A 578 -32.84 -29.67 5.04
CA LYS A 578 -33.20 -30.78 4.13
C LYS A 578 -34.54 -31.41 4.50
N THR A 579 -34.80 -31.63 5.79
CA THR A 579 -36.09 -32.18 6.24
C THR A 579 -37.23 -31.21 5.98
N THR A 580 -37.05 -29.92 6.27
CA THR A 580 -38.07 -28.88 6.00
C THR A 580 -38.35 -28.74 4.50
N ALA A 581 -37.32 -28.80 3.66
CA ALA A 581 -37.48 -28.74 2.19
C ALA A 581 -38.19 -29.98 1.61
N LYS A 582 -38.00 -31.16 2.24
CA LYS A 582 -38.67 -32.40 1.83
C LYS A 582 -40.14 -32.44 2.25
N TYR A 583 -40.49 -31.76 3.34
CA TYR A 583 -41.84 -31.76 3.91
C TYR A 583 -42.38 -30.34 4.16
N PRO A 584 -42.50 -29.51 3.11
CA PRO A 584 -42.94 -28.11 3.27
C PRO A 584 -44.39 -28.00 3.79
N THR A 585 -45.21 -29.03 3.61
CA THR A 585 -46.64 -29.08 3.96
C THR A 585 -46.96 -29.65 5.33
N LEU A 586 -46.02 -30.29 6.03
CA LEU A 586 -46.24 -30.79 7.40
C LEU A 586 -46.01 -29.72 8.48
N ILE A 587 -45.57 -28.52 8.07
CA ILE A 587 -45.48 -27.32 8.90
C ILE A 587 -46.50 -26.29 8.40
N THR A 588 -47.72 -26.72 8.07
CA THR A 588 -48.86 -25.84 8.35
C THR A 588 -49.09 -25.98 9.84
N GLU A 589 -48.63 -25.00 10.61
CA GLU A 589 -49.17 -24.78 11.95
C GLU A 589 -50.69 -24.87 11.80
N GLU A 590 -51.32 -25.90 12.38
CA GLU A 590 -52.74 -25.77 12.71
C GLU A 590 -52.88 -24.41 13.37
N PRO A 591 -53.81 -23.55 12.93
CA PRO A 591 -53.89 -22.18 13.42
C PRO A 591 -54.04 -22.26 14.93
N VAL A 592 -52.93 -22.02 15.63
CA VAL A 592 -52.92 -21.95 17.08
C VAL A 592 -53.91 -20.85 17.40
N ASP A 593 -55.03 -21.20 18.02
CA ASP A 593 -56.09 -20.26 18.33
C ASP A 593 -55.49 -19.20 19.27
N LYS A 594 -55.05 -18.09 18.69
CA LYS A 594 -54.39 -16.99 19.41
C LYS A 594 -55.30 -16.46 20.51
N LYS A 595 -56.63 -16.69 20.44
CA LYS A 595 -57.57 -16.34 21.51
C LYS A 595 -57.43 -17.25 22.73
N ALA A 596 -57.11 -18.53 22.57
CA ALA A 596 -56.90 -19.44 23.69
C ALA A 596 -55.63 -19.09 24.49
N ILE A 597 -54.55 -18.70 23.81
CA ILE A 597 -53.30 -18.28 24.46
C ILE A 597 -53.47 -16.95 25.20
N ILE A 598 -54.10 -15.95 24.58
CA ILE A 598 -54.40 -14.67 25.24
C ILE A 598 -55.29 -14.88 26.46
N LYS A 599 -56.29 -15.76 26.39
CA LYS A 599 -57.17 -16.09 27.52
C LYS A 599 -56.44 -16.79 28.67
N THR A 600 -55.39 -17.55 28.37
CA THR A 600 -54.58 -18.26 29.38
C THR A 600 -53.62 -17.30 30.08
N GLU A 601 -52.99 -16.38 29.35
CA GLU A 601 -52.16 -15.31 29.94
C GLU A 601 -52.98 -14.30 30.75
N GLU A 602 -54.20 -13.97 30.29
CA GLU A 602 -55.12 -13.08 31.00
C GLU A 602 -55.65 -13.72 32.30
N ASN A 603 -55.86 -15.04 32.31
CA ASN A 603 -56.23 -15.78 33.52
C ASN A 603 -55.06 -15.88 34.51
N LEU A 604 -53.81 -16.03 34.04
CA LEU A 604 -52.63 -15.99 34.91
C LEU A 604 -52.40 -14.61 35.56
N ARG A 605 -52.72 -13.52 34.83
CA ARG A 605 -52.64 -12.14 35.36
C ARG A 605 -53.76 -11.81 36.35
N LYS A 606 -54.92 -12.48 36.28
CA LYS A 606 -56.03 -12.29 37.23
C LYS A 606 -55.81 -13.01 38.57
N THR A 607 -54.88 -13.97 38.65
CA THR A 607 -54.58 -14.72 39.88
C THR A 607 -53.49 -14.12 40.77
N THR A 608 -52.79 -13.05 40.36
CA THR A 608 -51.61 -12.51 41.06
C THR A 608 -51.76 -11.11 41.65
N THR A 609 -52.99 -10.68 42.01
CA THR A 609 -53.21 -9.43 42.76
C THR A 609 -53.93 -9.66 44.07
N ALA A 610 -53.17 -10.04 45.10
CA ALA A 610 -53.58 -9.97 46.50
C ALA A 610 -52.78 -8.88 47.23
N LYS A 611 -53.49 -7.79 47.55
CA LYS A 611 -53.35 -6.84 48.68
C LYS A 611 -51.95 -6.34 49.11
N SER A 612 -51.80 -5.02 49.04
CA SER A 612 -51.27 -4.20 50.15
C SER A 612 -51.84 -2.77 50.10
N PRO A 613 -51.98 -2.06 51.24
CA PRO A 613 -53.00 -1.04 51.41
C PRO A 613 -52.51 0.41 51.27
N THR A 614 -53.40 1.23 50.70
CA THR A 614 -53.68 2.67 50.87
C THR A 614 -52.71 3.57 51.64
N LEU A 615 -52.35 4.69 51.01
CA LEU A 615 -52.43 6.01 51.64
C LEU A 615 -52.72 7.12 50.62
N ILE A 616 -53.68 7.94 51.04
CA ILE A 616 -54.40 9.07 50.44
C ILE A 616 -53.47 10.21 49.97
N THR A 617 -53.80 10.89 48.86
CA THR A 617 -54.12 12.33 48.84
C THR A 617 -54.79 12.77 47.53
N ASP A 618 -55.74 13.68 47.74
CA ASP A 618 -56.74 14.25 46.84
C ASP A 618 -56.18 15.16 45.74
N GLY A 619 -56.98 15.36 44.70
CA GLY A 619 -57.09 16.68 44.06
C GLY A 619 -57.36 16.65 42.54
N PRO A 620 -58.26 17.49 42.00
CA PRO A 620 -59.17 17.03 40.96
C PRO A 620 -59.24 17.95 39.70
N VAL A 621 -60.10 17.55 38.75
CA VAL A 621 -60.74 18.35 37.67
C VAL A 621 -59.77 18.87 36.58
N GLU A 622 -60.00 18.81 35.26
CA GLU A 622 -61.20 19.10 34.48
C GLU A 622 -61.28 18.33 33.16
N LYS A 623 -62.54 17.98 32.84
CA LYS A 623 -63.03 17.59 31.51
C LYS A 623 -63.00 18.80 30.57
N LYS A 624 -62.75 18.56 29.28
CA LYS A 624 -63.49 19.21 28.18
C LYS A 624 -63.43 18.37 26.91
N GLU A 625 -64.55 17.69 26.70
CA GLU A 625 -65.30 17.46 25.46
C GLU A 625 -65.31 18.80 24.63
N ILE A 626 -65.42 18.90 23.30
CA ILE A 626 -66.43 18.37 22.36
C ILE A 626 -65.97 18.75 20.90
N ILE A 627 -66.49 18.01 19.90
CA ILE A 627 -66.97 18.42 18.54
C ILE A 627 -66.19 17.93 17.31
N LYS A 628 -66.96 17.17 16.51
CA LYS A 628 -66.77 16.68 15.13
C LYS A 628 -67.03 17.76 14.08
N THR A 629 -66.43 17.61 12.89
CA THR A 629 -67.04 17.71 11.54
C THR A 629 -65.92 17.40 10.53
N GLU A 630 -66.03 16.36 9.66
CA GLU A 630 -66.54 16.43 8.26
C GLU A 630 -65.97 17.64 7.49
N GLU A 631 -65.38 17.57 6.30
CA GLU A 631 -65.52 16.65 5.16
C GLU A 631 -64.43 17.01 4.11
N ASN A 632 -64.18 16.08 3.17
CA ASN A 632 -63.69 16.30 1.80
C ASN A 632 -62.19 16.46 1.43
N ARG A 633 -61.77 15.46 0.63
CA ARG A 633 -61.01 15.51 -0.65
C ARG A 633 -59.51 15.18 -0.69
N LYS A 634 -59.29 14.07 -1.42
CA LYS A 634 -58.33 13.80 -2.51
C LYS A 634 -56.90 13.40 -2.13
N ASP A 635 -56.65 12.13 -2.42
CA ASP A 635 -55.47 11.56 -3.10
C ASP A 635 -54.24 12.46 -3.17
N ASP A 636 -53.24 12.15 -2.34
CA ASP A 636 -51.85 12.19 -2.78
C ASP A 636 -51.02 11.19 -1.99
N THR A 637 -50.17 10.52 -2.76
CA THR A 637 -49.21 9.46 -2.43
C THR A 637 -48.30 9.74 -1.24
N ASP A 638 -48.15 8.71 -0.40
CA ASP A 638 -47.35 8.64 0.82
C ASP A 638 -45.90 9.16 0.67
N MET A 639 -45.60 10.17 1.48
CA MET A 639 -44.27 10.41 2.02
C MET A 639 -44.06 9.52 3.25
N LEU A 640 -42.89 8.90 3.39
CA LEU A 640 -42.45 8.33 4.67
C LEU A 640 -41.36 9.17 5.32
N ASP A 641 -41.68 9.49 6.56
CA ASP A 641 -41.05 10.31 7.57
C ASP A 641 -39.57 10.03 7.88
N SER A 642 -38.85 11.14 8.07
CA SER A 642 -37.61 11.22 8.84
C SER A 642 -37.91 11.22 10.33
N ILE A 643 -37.51 10.16 11.04
CA ILE A 643 -37.45 10.12 12.50
C ILE A 643 -36.18 10.85 12.95
N THR A 644 -36.33 12.01 13.57
CA THR A 644 -35.31 12.65 14.42
C THR A 644 -35.33 12.01 15.80
N VAL A 645 -34.20 11.42 16.21
CA VAL A 645 -34.00 10.90 17.57
C VAL A 645 -33.30 11.97 18.41
N ASP A 646 -33.99 12.38 19.47
CA ASP A 646 -33.50 13.19 20.58
C ASP A 646 -32.30 12.55 21.27
N THR A 647 -31.20 13.28 21.39
CA THR A 647 -30.07 12.92 22.25
C THR A 647 -30.26 13.55 23.63
N GLY A 648 -30.77 12.75 24.57
CA GLY A 648 -30.87 13.12 25.98
C GLY A 648 -29.51 13.25 26.66
N GLU A 649 -29.38 14.35 27.41
CA GLU A 649 -28.28 14.66 28.32
C GLU A 649 -28.17 13.62 29.45
N VAL A 650 -26.94 13.21 29.79
CA VAL A 650 -26.65 12.45 31.01
C VAL A 650 -25.67 13.25 31.86
N LYS A 651 -26.15 13.59 33.06
CA LYS A 651 -25.44 14.20 34.18
C LYS A 651 -24.33 13.26 34.68
N LEU A 652 -23.14 13.82 34.92
CA LEU A 652 -22.09 13.20 35.71
C LEU A 652 -22.16 13.76 37.14
N CYS A 653 -22.25 12.87 38.13
CA CYS A 653 -22.03 13.19 39.53
C CYS A 653 -20.59 12.84 39.92
N ASP A 654 -19.98 13.76 40.64
CA ASP A 654 -18.73 13.59 41.38
C ASP A 654 -18.87 12.54 42.49
N ASN A 655 -17.81 11.76 42.73
CA ASN A 655 -17.17 11.75 44.04
C ASN A 655 -15.80 11.04 44.07
N GLN A 656 -14.89 11.82 44.67
CA GLN A 656 -13.52 11.67 45.17
C GLN A 656 -13.09 10.36 45.85
N LEU A 657 -11.79 10.08 45.70
CA LEU A 657 -10.75 9.66 46.68
C LEU A 657 -9.72 8.80 45.93
N GLY A 658 -8.40 8.99 45.91
CA GLY A 658 -7.44 9.84 46.64
C GLY A 658 -6.06 9.15 46.56
N ILE A 659 -4.96 9.90 46.78
CA ILE A 659 -3.53 9.50 46.90
C ILE A 659 -2.78 9.44 45.54
N ALA A 660 -1.98 10.42 45.07
CA ALA A 660 -0.89 11.28 45.58
C ALA A 660 0.53 10.70 45.38
N THR A 661 1.32 11.37 44.53
CA THR A 661 2.77 11.76 44.64
C THR A 661 3.15 12.48 43.32
N GLU A 662 3.18 13.81 43.24
CA GLU A 662 4.31 14.74 43.52
C GLU A 662 5.49 14.72 42.51
N SER A 663 5.61 15.82 41.73
CA SER A 663 6.83 16.63 41.45
C SER A 663 6.51 17.58 40.27
N LYS A 664 6.12 18.85 40.48
CA LYS A 664 6.91 20.08 40.69
C LYS A 664 7.74 20.60 39.49
N ASP A 665 7.62 21.93 39.37
CA ASP A 665 8.38 22.95 38.62
C ASP A 665 7.97 23.18 37.16
N SER A 666 7.16 24.19 36.82
CA SER A 666 7.28 25.66 36.93
C SER A 666 8.33 26.28 36.02
N GLY A 667 7.90 27.18 35.12
CA GLY A 667 8.83 28.02 34.35
C GLY A 667 8.19 28.72 33.16
N ASP A 668 7.29 29.66 33.41
CA ASP A 668 6.99 30.76 32.49
C ASP A 668 8.26 31.59 32.23
N ASN A 669 8.49 32.03 30.99
CA ASN A 669 9.12 33.33 30.77
C ASN A 669 8.78 33.93 29.39
N LYS A 670 8.14 35.09 29.43
CA LYS A 670 8.06 36.08 28.35
C LYS A 670 9.33 36.94 28.37
N HIS A 671 9.87 37.33 27.22
CA HIS A 671 10.13 38.74 26.84
C HIS A 671 11.01 38.90 25.57
N ASN A 672 10.51 39.78 24.68
CA ASN A 672 11.14 40.88 23.97
C ASN A 672 12.53 40.74 23.32
N GLY A 673 12.55 40.90 21.99
CA GLY A 673 12.98 42.12 21.29
C GLY A 673 14.36 42.71 21.60
N GLY A 674 15.19 42.85 20.55
CA GLY A 674 16.39 43.68 20.59
C GLY A 674 17.36 43.44 19.42
N ASP A 675 17.23 44.27 18.40
CA ASP A 675 18.24 44.84 17.49
C ASP A 675 19.64 44.20 17.36
N GLU A 676 19.98 43.80 16.13
CA GLU A 676 21.36 43.55 15.68
C GLU A 676 21.95 44.80 14.99
N PRO A 677 23.20 45.19 15.31
CA PRO A 677 23.91 46.24 14.60
C PRO A 677 24.70 45.69 13.40
N SER A 678 24.65 46.51 12.36
CA SER A 678 25.49 46.54 11.17
C SER A 678 26.98 46.25 11.42
N ASN A 679 27.61 45.47 10.54
CA ASN A 679 29.03 45.64 10.25
C ASN A 679 29.33 45.49 8.75
N LYS A 680 30.20 46.39 8.28
CA LYS A 680 30.55 46.66 6.88
C LYS A 680 31.57 45.67 6.31
N SER A 681 31.67 45.76 4.97
CA SER A 681 32.80 45.48 4.05
C SER A 681 33.20 44.02 3.81
N ASN A 682 32.95 43.53 2.59
CA ASN A 682 34.03 43.53 1.58
C ASN A 682 33.52 43.32 0.14
N ASP A 683 34.19 44.03 -0.75
CA ASP A 683 34.08 44.04 -2.21
C ASP A 683 34.36 42.67 -2.87
N GLY A 684 33.76 42.44 -4.04
CA GLY A 684 34.04 41.25 -4.84
C GLY A 684 33.19 41.07 -6.10
N THR A 685 33.24 42.06 -7.00
CA THR A 685 33.17 41.97 -8.47
C THR A 685 32.46 40.78 -9.18
N SER A 686 31.55 41.16 -10.09
CA SER A 686 31.42 40.67 -11.49
C SER A 686 30.10 40.03 -11.94
N ARG A 687 29.43 40.80 -12.82
CA ARG A 687 28.78 40.40 -14.09
C ARG A 687 27.44 39.65 -14.03
N LYS A 688 26.35 40.43 -13.91
CA LYS A 688 25.05 40.12 -14.55
C LYS A 688 24.99 40.77 -15.92
N ARG A 689 25.00 39.98 -17.00
CA ARG A 689 24.57 40.42 -18.34
C ARG A 689 23.09 40.10 -18.50
N LYS A 690 22.25 41.14 -18.48
CA LYS A 690 20.93 41.14 -19.12
C LYS A 690 21.15 41.22 -20.63
N ARG A 691 20.42 40.43 -21.42
CA ARG A 691 20.13 40.76 -22.82
C ARG A 691 18.65 40.52 -23.12
N PRO A 692 18.09 41.28 -24.08
CA PRO A 692 16.68 41.61 -24.13
C PRO A 692 15.91 40.78 -25.16
N THR A 693 14.60 40.81 -24.97
CA THR A 693 13.55 40.53 -25.96
C THR A 693 13.78 41.25 -27.29
N SER A 694 13.78 40.51 -28.39
CA SER A 694 13.56 41.05 -29.74
C SER A 694 12.57 40.17 -30.49
N LEU A 695 11.49 40.81 -30.95
CA LEU A 695 10.61 40.34 -32.02
C LEU A 695 11.43 40.02 -33.27
N VAL A 696 11.10 38.93 -33.96
CA VAL A 696 11.44 38.75 -35.37
C VAL A 696 10.24 38.22 -36.14
N VAL A 697 10.04 38.90 -37.26
CA VAL A 697 8.97 38.86 -38.26
C VAL A 697 9.10 37.62 -39.16
N ASN A 698 7.94 37.18 -39.66
CA ASN A 698 7.76 36.15 -40.69
C ASN A 698 8.61 36.39 -41.95
N ALA A 699 9.31 35.35 -42.42
CA ALA A 699 9.74 35.25 -43.81
C ALA A 699 9.63 33.78 -44.26
N GLY A 700 8.95 33.57 -45.39
CA GLY A 700 8.60 32.28 -45.97
C GLY A 700 9.77 31.52 -46.63
N PRO A 701 9.48 30.36 -47.24
CA PRO A 701 10.46 29.30 -47.50
C PRO A 701 11.22 29.51 -48.81
N ARG A 702 12.54 29.28 -48.78
CA ARG A 702 13.39 29.12 -49.98
C ARG A 702 13.57 27.63 -50.34
N PRO A 703 13.74 27.29 -51.63
CA PRO A 703 13.62 25.92 -52.14
C PRO A 703 14.86 25.04 -51.90
N ARG A 704 14.59 23.74 -51.80
CA ARG A 704 15.53 22.62 -51.65
C ARG A 704 16.44 22.49 -52.88
N LYS A 705 17.77 22.47 -52.66
CA LYS A 705 18.73 21.94 -53.63
C LYS A 705 18.84 20.42 -53.47
N MET A 706 18.71 19.72 -54.58
CA MET A 706 19.02 18.30 -54.74
C MET A 706 20.52 18.05 -54.60
N LEU A 707 20.90 17.00 -53.88
CA LEU A 707 22.21 16.35 -54.03
C LEU A 707 21.98 14.84 -54.15
N ARG A 708 22.47 14.30 -55.28
CA ARG A 708 22.55 12.89 -55.64
C ARG A 708 23.76 12.22 -54.94
N PRO A 709 23.80 10.88 -54.91
CA PRO A 709 24.63 10.11 -54.00
C PRO A 709 26.03 9.83 -54.58
N ALA A 710 27.00 9.64 -53.70
CA ALA A 710 28.25 8.96 -54.01
C ALA A 710 28.50 7.89 -52.95
N GLY A 711 28.37 6.63 -53.36
CA GLY A 711 28.89 5.50 -52.60
C GLY A 711 30.41 5.45 -52.68
N ARG A 712 31.02 4.79 -51.70
CA ARG A 712 32.29 4.06 -51.80
C ARG A 712 32.39 3.18 -50.57
N GLY A 713 32.35 1.87 -50.79
CA GLY A 713 32.90 0.91 -49.85
C GLY A 713 34.40 0.78 -50.03
N LYS A 714 35.09 0.34 -48.97
CA LYS A 714 35.92 -0.88 -48.94
C LYS A 714 36.72 -0.98 -47.64
N VAL A 715 36.91 -2.24 -47.26
CA VAL A 715 37.71 -2.87 -46.19
C VAL A 715 37.16 -2.75 -44.78
#